data_AF-A0A212ACH2-F1
#
_entry.id   AF-A0A212ACH2-F1
#
_cell.length_a   1.000
_cell.length_b   1.000
_cell.length_c   1.000
_cell.angle_alpha   90.00
_cell.angle_beta   90.00
_cell.angle_gamma   90.00
#
_symmetry.space_group_name_H-M   'P 1'
#
loop_
_entity.id
_entity.type
_entity.pdbx_description
1 polymer ?
#
loop_
_entity_poly.entity_id
_entity_poly.type
_entity_poly.pdbx_seq_one_letter_code
_entity_poly.pdbx_strand_id
1 'polypeptide(L)'
;MRIERQFTVEGRDVYDRIAFRVTRSEQRNPSGEVVFRCRKLEVPEGWSQIAADILAQHCLRRSGVPARLCRVPEEGVPEFLWRSVADEAALSHLTESRRFTAETSARQMFDRLAGAWAYWGWKAGYFTAEADARAYHDEMRHMLARQMAAPDAAQCRQTGLHWAYGIEEAGRDGIAVDLAAGELRRTDSLERPEAGGLAILSMPEPEDAPDMWSREARLVRAGVRYGVNVATLPAGPAGMMAQLEAGDRLVGLAQGQGNVRRPARLALCDADHPEAAEFIEWKSAEAHKLASLTAGSHLIAALTGDIRLALRRAGPDIAGNPALQAAIRAAKRALVPEGVIQRTLAEAVEGRAPRIATFEADWDGKAAATVSGTRTATAIRLSDAFMRAATKPAARAGRERRLQDRLARAVWATSEPGALFGDTINGWNTCAQEGGIDGTSPDGGFMFLSDTAAMPATLNLGGFLGQDGFRTAAFSHAARLWVLTLDLSLSMMRRGDALLAARSQDYRPLALGHADAGGLLMAMGSGYATAEGRAMVSAITALMTGAAYAASAEIAAEKGAFPAWPRNACSMLRVVKNHRRAAGGVGAFEGLGILPRPLDADRCPQPDIVARARLCWDDAVAAAAGHGFRHAQVTALRQDPVTDRLLDCETTGIAPATALIHWEPSPDGQPRRVLASAVEDGLAALGHPRVEIAAITAHVIGHGSLENAPWINHTSLLGQGLGAGELARVEAALVSATHIRFALTPWTLGLGFCREVLGLPAAQLADPAFDLLAHLGFAPAQIAAANAYVFGTGTLQGAPFLKAADLHVFHCQGSTGEGEVDATCQIHMMAAAQPFVSGGIGGALRLPAKAAASDCLDLQTLAWSLGLKGISLSRDSSQQDPALAAVLEEAEESLALPNPATAAQSLLGRNFRTT
;
A
#
# COMPACT_ATOMS: atom_id res chain seq x y z
N MET A 1 -6.73 -13.03 -32.46
CA MET A 1 -5.48 -13.37 -31.74
C MET A 1 -5.53 -14.82 -31.30
N ARG A 2 -4.41 -15.52 -31.51
CA ARG A 2 -4.22 -16.89 -31.03
C ARG A 2 -3.73 -16.86 -29.58
N ILE A 3 -4.22 -17.79 -28.76
CA ILE A 3 -3.84 -17.90 -27.35
C ILE A 3 -3.24 -19.28 -27.10
N GLU A 4 -1.94 -19.30 -26.82
CA GLU A 4 -1.25 -20.50 -26.40
C GLU A 4 -1.57 -20.82 -24.94
N ARG A 5 -1.68 -22.12 -24.62
CA ARG A 5 -1.85 -22.59 -23.24
C ARG A 5 -0.48 -22.86 -22.64
N GLN A 6 -0.17 -22.21 -21.53
CA GLN A 6 1.08 -22.41 -20.81
C GLN A 6 0.87 -22.92 -19.38
N PHE A 7 -0.22 -22.51 -18.74
CA PHE A 7 -0.56 -22.89 -17.37
C PHE A 7 -1.62 -23.99 -17.29
N THR A 8 -2.41 -24.13 -18.34
CA THR A 8 -3.59 -24.98 -18.37
C THR A 8 -3.48 -26.07 -19.43
N VAL A 9 -4.32 -27.10 -19.29
CA VAL A 9 -4.42 -28.20 -20.25
C VAL A 9 -5.84 -28.21 -20.80
N GLU A 10 -5.96 -28.29 -22.12
CA GLU A 10 -7.26 -28.34 -22.78
C GLU A 10 -8.12 -29.50 -22.26
N GLY A 11 -9.41 -29.24 -22.06
CA GLY A 11 -10.39 -30.24 -21.61
C GLY A 11 -10.30 -30.62 -20.12
N ARG A 12 -9.38 -30.03 -19.34
CA ARG A 12 -9.32 -30.19 -17.88
C ARG A 12 -9.80 -28.95 -17.16
N ASP A 13 -10.47 -29.11 -16.03
CA ASP A 13 -10.87 -27.95 -15.23
C ASP A 13 -9.65 -27.32 -14.56
N VAL A 14 -9.61 -25.99 -14.55
CA VAL A 14 -8.47 -25.22 -14.00
C VAL A 14 -8.24 -25.55 -12.53
N TYR A 15 -9.30 -25.85 -11.79
CA TYR A 15 -9.25 -26.10 -10.37
C TYR A 15 -9.01 -27.56 -9.98
N ASP A 16 -8.96 -28.50 -10.94
CA ASP A 16 -8.73 -29.93 -10.67
C ASP A 16 -7.46 -30.21 -9.86
N ARG A 17 -6.45 -29.32 -9.99
CA ARG A 17 -5.14 -29.43 -9.31
C ARG A 17 -4.92 -28.36 -8.24
N ILE A 18 -5.99 -27.71 -7.79
CA ILE A 18 -5.94 -26.67 -6.76
C ILE A 18 -6.87 -27.11 -5.63
N ALA A 19 -6.29 -27.44 -4.49
CA ALA A 19 -7.06 -27.73 -3.27
C ALA A 19 -7.62 -26.42 -2.70
N PHE A 20 -8.82 -26.49 -2.11
CA PHE A 20 -9.49 -25.35 -1.48
C PHE A 20 -9.84 -25.69 -0.04
N ARG A 21 -9.77 -24.67 0.83
CA ARG A 21 -10.14 -24.74 2.24
C ARG A 21 -11.21 -23.70 2.56
N VAL A 22 -11.99 -23.95 3.59
CA VAL A 22 -12.97 -22.99 4.11
C VAL A 22 -12.39 -22.28 5.33
N THR A 23 -12.40 -20.96 5.32
CA THR A 23 -12.02 -20.09 6.44
C THR A 23 -13.12 -19.07 6.76
N ARG A 24 -12.85 -18.16 7.69
CA ARG A 24 -13.71 -17.02 8.05
C ARG A 24 -12.92 -15.72 7.91
N SER A 25 -13.63 -14.62 7.67
CA SER A 25 -13.11 -13.26 7.73
C SER A 25 -13.96 -12.40 8.65
N GLU A 26 -13.34 -11.61 9.53
CA GLU A 26 -14.03 -10.71 10.45
C GLU A 26 -13.22 -9.42 10.62
N GLN A 27 -13.89 -8.27 10.49
CA GLN A 27 -13.30 -6.97 10.73
C GLN A 27 -14.00 -6.32 11.93
N ARG A 28 -13.20 -5.77 12.85
CA ARG A 28 -13.68 -5.01 14.02
C ARG A 28 -13.22 -3.56 13.95
N ASN A 29 -13.92 -2.66 14.62
CA ASN A 29 -13.49 -1.28 14.84
C ASN A 29 -12.67 -1.17 16.15
N PRO A 30 -12.08 0.01 16.46
CA PRO A 30 -11.30 0.21 17.69
C PRO A 30 -12.08 -0.06 18.99
N SER A 31 -13.42 0.07 18.97
CA SER A 31 -14.27 -0.25 20.12
C SER A 31 -14.59 -1.75 20.26
N GLY A 32 -14.08 -2.59 19.36
CA GLY A 32 -14.25 -4.04 19.34
C GLY A 32 -15.55 -4.52 18.69
N GLU A 33 -16.37 -3.63 18.16
CA GLU A 33 -17.60 -3.95 17.42
C GLU A 33 -17.27 -4.51 16.03
N VAL A 34 -18.04 -5.50 15.59
CA VAL A 34 -17.84 -6.15 14.28
C VAL A 34 -18.45 -5.30 13.18
N VAL A 35 -17.59 -4.78 12.30
CA VAL A 35 -17.97 -3.95 11.15
C VAL A 35 -18.26 -4.79 9.91
N PHE A 36 -17.57 -5.93 9.76
CA PHE A 36 -17.77 -6.85 8.64
C PHE A 36 -17.53 -8.29 9.07
N ARG A 37 -18.27 -9.24 8.48
CA ARG A 37 -18.12 -10.66 8.76
C ARG A 37 -18.50 -11.53 7.55
N CYS A 38 -17.61 -12.44 7.18
CA CYS A 38 -17.85 -13.54 6.27
C CYS A 38 -17.57 -14.88 6.99
N ARG A 39 -18.62 -15.66 7.30
CA ARG A 39 -18.50 -16.85 8.15
C ARG A 39 -17.93 -18.08 7.44
N LYS A 40 -18.15 -18.18 6.14
CA LYS A 40 -17.72 -19.30 5.28
C LYS A 40 -17.15 -18.70 4.02
N LEU A 41 -15.83 -18.71 3.92
CA LEU A 41 -15.08 -18.22 2.79
C LEU A 41 -14.23 -19.37 2.25
N GLU A 42 -14.49 -19.81 1.03
CA GLU A 42 -13.68 -20.81 0.35
C GLU A 42 -12.53 -20.13 -0.42
N VAL A 43 -11.29 -20.52 -0.14
CA VAL A 43 -10.06 -20.02 -0.80
C VAL A 43 -9.15 -21.19 -1.16
N PRO A 44 -8.25 -21.04 -2.15
CA PRO A 44 -7.21 -22.04 -2.38
C PRO A 44 -6.40 -22.31 -1.10
N GLU A 45 -6.01 -23.56 -0.87
CA GLU A 45 -5.39 -24.00 0.39
C GLU A 45 -4.09 -23.24 0.70
N GLY A 46 -3.32 -22.89 -0.34
CA GLY A 46 -2.07 -22.15 -0.24
C GLY A 46 -2.19 -20.65 0.06
N TRP A 47 -3.39 -20.07 0.03
CA TRP A 47 -3.56 -18.65 0.34
C TRP A 47 -3.42 -18.42 1.85
N SER A 48 -2.76 -17.32 2.25
CA SER A 48 -2.67 -16.92 3.65
C SER A 48 -4.05 -16.50 4.21
N GLN A 49 -4.15 -16.39 5.54
CA GLN A 49 -5.35 -15.82 6.16
C GLN A 49 -5.51 -14.33 5.81
N ILE A 50 -4.41 -13.58 5.70
CA ILE A 50 -4.43 -12.16 5.32
C ILE A 50 -4.98 -11.99 3.90
N ALA A 51 -4.51 -12.78 2.92
CA ALA A 51 -5.05 -12.73 1.55
C ALA A 51 -6.54 -13.09 1.52
N ALA A 52 -6.96 -14.08 2.31
CA ALA A 52 -8.37 -14.46 2.43
C ALA A 52 -9.22 -13.32 3.02
N ASP A 53 -8.71 -12.60 4.02
CA ASP A 53 -9.36 -11.43 4.60
C ASP A 53 -9.48 -10.28 3.58
N ILE A 54 -8.40 -9.97 2.87
CA ILE A 54 -8.40 -8.95 1.81
C ILE A 54 -9.39 -9.31 0.69
N LEU A 55 -9.44 -10.57 0.27
CA LEU A 55 -10.40 -11.06 -0.72
C LEU A 55 -11.84 -10.77 -0.29
N ALA A 56 -12.21 -11.20 0.93
CA ALA A 56 -13.57 -11.02 1.45
C ALA A 56 -13.95 -9.55 1.67
N GLN A 57 -12.99 -8.74 2.14
CA GLN A 57 -13.23 -7.34 2.47
C GLN A 57 -13.25 -6.46 1.22
N HIS A 58 -12.36 -6.69 0.25
CA HIS A 58 -12.12 -5.73 -0.83
C HIS A 58 -12.51 -6.20 -2.22
N CYS A 59 -12.71 -7.49 -2.45
CA CYS A 59 -12.89 -8.05 -3.80
C CYS A 59 -14.25 -8.72 -4.01
N LEU A 60 -14.74 -9.47 -3.01
CA LEU A 60 -16.01 -10.19 -3.11
C LEU A 60 -17.22 -9.28 -3.00
N ARG A 61 -18.27 -9.59 -3.78
CA ARG A 61 -19.56 -8.90 -3.71
C ARG A 61 -20.26 -9.27 -2.40
N ARG A 62 -20.52 -8.26 -1.56
CA ARG A 62 -21.05 -8.44 -0.20
C ARG A 62 -22.57 -8.67 -0.13
N SER A 63 -23.32 -8.33 -1.18
CA SER A 63 -24.78 -8.51 -1.22
C SER A 63 -25.33 -8.40 -2.64
N GLY A 64 -26.57 -8.88 -2.82
CA GLY A 64 -27.31 -8.77 -4.09
C GLY A 64 -26.99 -9.87 -5.10
N VAL A 65 -26.23 -10.90 -4.73
CA VAL A 65 -25.94 -12.05 -5.60
C VAL A 65 -27.13 -13.02 -5.60
N PRO A 66 -27.81 -13.27 -6.73
CA PRO A 66 -28.94 -14.20 -6.78
C PRO A 66 -28.53 -15.62 -6.35
N ALA A 67 -29.32 -16.26 -5.50
CA ALA A 67 -29.06 -17.62 -5.03
C ALA A 67 -29.27 -18.69 -6.11
N ARG A 68 -30.00 -18.35 -7.18
CA ARG A 68 -30.28 -19.20 -8.35
C ARG A 68 -30.12 -18.36 -9.60
N LEU A 69 -29.43 -18.92 -10.58
CA LEU A 69 -29.09 -18.26 -11.83
C LEU A 69 -29.48 -19.17 -12.99
N CYS A 70 -29.88 -18.57 -14.11
CA CYS A 70 -30.03 -19.26 -15.39
C CYS A 70 -29.13 -18.60 -16.44
N ARG A 71 -28.71 -19.38 -17.44
CA ARG A 71 -27.89 -18.88 -18.55
C ARG A 71 -28.80 -18.30 -19.62
N VAL A 72 -28.37 -17.19 -20.22
CA VAL A 72 -29.10 -16.52 -21.30
C VAL A 72 -28.41 -16.82 -22.63
N PRO A 73 -29.01 -17.64 -23.51
CA PRO A 73 -28.50 -17.84 -24.86
C PRO A 73 -28.37 -16.52 -25.59
N GLU A 74 -27.20 -16.29 -26.20
CA GLU A 74 -26.91 -15.11 -26.99
C GLU A 74 -26.39 -15.54 -28.36
N GLU A 75 -27.00 -15.04 -29.43
CA GLU A 75 -26.66 -15.38 -30.80
C GLU A 75 -25.21 -14.97 -31.11
N GLY A 76 -24.45 -15.87 -31.74
CA GLY A 76 -23.03 -15.64 -32.06
C GLY A 76 -22.08 -15.68 -30.86
N VAL A 77 -22.56 -15.97 -29.65
CA VAL A 77 -21.74 -16.15 -28.44
C VAL A 77 -21.70 -17.63 -28.03
N PRO A 78 -20.50 -18.23 -27.85
CA PRO A 78 -20.36 -19.59 -27.36
C PRO A 78 -21.05 -19.82 -26.01
N GLU A 79 -21.58 -21.02 -25.79
CA GLU A 79 -22.37 -21.38 -24.60
C GLU A 79 -21.65 -21.09 -23.27
N PHE A 80 -20.34 -21.38 -23.22
CA PHE A 80 -19.54 -21.13 -22.01
C PHE A 80 -19.38 -19.63 -21.68
N LEU A 81 -19.61 -18.74 -22.65
CA LEU A 81 -19.56 -17.29 -22.50
C LEU A 81 -20.93 -16.63 -22.33
N TRP A 82 -22.04 -17.39 -22.43
CA TRP A 82 -23.37 -16.84 -22.14
C TRP A 82 -23.38 -16.12 -20.79
N ARG A 83 -24.14 -15.04 -20.68
CA ARG A 83 -24.29 -14.38 -19.39
C ARG A 83 -25.27 -15.16 -18.51
N SER A 84 -25.24 -14.87 -17.22
CA SER A 84 -26.15 -15.41 -16.23
C SER A 84 -27.04 -14.30 -15.66
N VAL A 85 -28.30 -14.63 -15.38
CA VAL A 85 -29.28 -13.72 -14.73
C VAL A 85 -29.98 -14.45 -13.59
N ALA A 86 -30.67 -13.69 -12.73
CA ALA A 86 -31.53 -14.24 -11.69
C ALA A 86 -32.60 -15.16 -12.30
N ASP A 87 -32.68 -16.41 -11.82
CA ASP A 87 -33.75 -17.33 -12.19
C ASP A 87 -34.97 -17.04 -11.32
N GLU A 88 -35.81 -16.10 -11.75
CA GLU A 88 -36.98 -15.64 -10.98
C GLU A 88 -37.93 -16.78 -10.61
N ALA A 89 -38.09 -17.78 -11.48
CA ALA A 89 -38.91 -18.94 -11.21
C ALA A 89 -38.31 -19.77 -10.06
N ALA A 90 -37.02 -20.10 -10.13
CA ALA A 90 -36.33 -20.85 -9.07
C ALA A 90 -36.23 -20.05 -7.75
N LEU A 91 -36.03 -18.73 -7.82
CA LEU A 91 -35.97 -17.84 -6.67
C LEU A 91 -37.32 -17.69 -5.96
N SER A 92 -38.44 -17.76 -6.70
CA SER A 92 -39.78 -17.68 -6.13
C SER A 92 -40.05 -18.78 -5.09
N HIS A 93 -39.39 -19.94 -5.25
CA HIS A 93 -39.45 -21.07 -4.31
C HIS A 93 -38.59 -20.89 -3.05
N LEU A 94 -37.79 -19.82 -2.96
CA LEU A 94 -37.02 -19.46 -1.77
C LEU A 94 -37.73 -18.34 -0.98
N THR A 95 -37.52 -18.35 0.34
CA THR A 95 -37.91 -17.24 1.22
C THR A 95 -37.18 -15.97 0.80
N GLU A 96 -37.83 -14.80 0.92
CA GLU A 96 -37.26 -13.50 0.50
C GLU A 96 -35.83 -13.26 1.02
N SER A 97 -35.58 -13.55 2.29
CA SER A 97 -34.27 -13.44 2.95
C SER A 97 -33.17 -14.37 2.41
N ARG A 98 -33.52 -15.33 1.55
CA ARG A 98 -32.60 -16.31 0.94
C ARG A 98 -32.47 -16.15 -0.58
N ARG A 99 -33.21 -15.23 -1.19
CA ARG A 99 -33.16 -15.02 -2.65
C ARG A 99 -31.87 -14.36 -3.10
N PHE A 100 -31.33 -13.46 -2.28
CA PHE A 100 -30.09 -12.75 -2.54
C PHE A 100 -29.08 -12.97 -1.42
N THR A 101 -27.82 -13.13 -1.82
CA THR A 101 -26.70 -13.54 -0.96
C THR A 101 -25.46 -12.70 -1.29
N ALA A 102 -24.28 -13.18 -0.88
CA ALA A 102 -22.97 -12.62 -1.15
C ALA A 102 -22.11 -13.67 -1.89
N GLU A 103 -21.01 -13.24 -2.51
CA GLU A 103 -19.94 -14.16 -2.90
C GLU A 103 -19.27 -14.73 -1.64
N THR A 104 -19.03 -16.04 -1.63
CA THR A 104 -18.47 -16.80 -0.50
C THR A 104 -17.32 -17.73 -0.91
N SER A 105 -16.93 -17.74 -2.18
CA SER A 105 -15.80 -18.51 -2.70
C SER A 105 -14.94 -17.66 -3.62
N ALA A 106 -13.62 -17.82 -3.54
CA ALA A 106 -12.66 -17.21 -4.46
C ALA A 106 -12.93 -17.64 -5.91
N ARG A 107 -13.43 -18.86 -6.13
CA ARG A 107 -13.81 -19.37 -7.48
C ARG A 107 -14.81 -18.45 -8.16
N GLN A 108 -15.79 -17.95 -7.40
CA GLN A 108 -16.80 -17.03 -7.93
C GLN A 108 -16.18 -15.75 -8.48
N MET A 109 -15.18 -15.19 -7.78
CA MET A 109 -14.44 -14.04 -8.28
C MET A 109 -13.61 -14.39 -9.52
N PHE A 110 -12.86 -15.50 -9.48
CA PHE A 110 -12.00 -15.91 -10.59
C PHE A 110 -12.80 -16.12 -11.88
N ASP A 111 -13.90 -16.87 -11.80
CA ASP A 111 -14.79 -17.17 -12.92
C ASP A 111 -15.49 -15.89 -13.40
N ARG A 112 -15.95 -15.03 -12.48
CA ARG A 112 -16.58 -13.75 -12.83
C ARG A 112 -15.64 -12.84 -13.62
N LEU A 113 -14.40 -12.66 -13.14
CA LEU A 113 -13.43 -11.77 -13.77
C LEU A 113 -12.98 -12.32 -15.13
N ALA A 114 -12.47 -13.56 -15.14
CA ALA A 114 -11.97 -14.18 -16.37
C ALA A 114 -13.07 -14.36 -17.42
N GLY A 115 -14.27 -14.76 -16.99
CA GLY A 115 -15.42 -14.96 -17.87
C GLY A 115 -15.92 -13.66 -18.49
N ALA A 116 -15.99 -12.58 -17.71
CA ALA A 116 -16.35 -11.27 -18.24
C ALA A 116 -15.32 -10.76 -19.25
N TRP A 117 -14.02 -10.88 -18.98
CA TRP A 117 -12.99 -10.49 -19.94
C TRP A 117 -13.05 -11.33 -21.22
N ALA A 118 -13.25 -12.65 -21.10
CA ALA A 118 -13.40 -13.52 -22.25
C ALA A 118 -14.66 -13.21 -23.07
N TYR A 119 -15.79 -12.91 -22.41
CA TYR A 119 -17.03 -12.49 -23.06
C TYR A 119 -16.84 -11.19 -23.86
N TRP A 120 -16.29 -10.15 -23.24
CA TRP A 120 -16.04 -8.88 -23.91
C TRP A 120 -14.98 -9.01 -25.01
N GLY A 121 -13.95 -9.83 -24.80
CA GLY A 121 -12.95 -10.14 -25.83
C GLY A 121 -13.53 -10.87 -27.03
N TRP A 122 -14.48 -11.80 -26.81
CA TRP A 122 -15.21 -12.46 -27.88
C TRP A 122 -16.05 -11.46 -28.68
N LYS A 123 -16.86 -10.64 -28.00
CA LYS A 123 -17.74 -9.66 -28.67
C LYS A 123 -16.96 -8.57 -29.41
N ALA A 124 -15.78 -8.21 -28.92
CA ALA A 124 -14.88 -7.29 -29.60
C ALA A 124 -13.98 -7.96 -30.65
N GLY A 125 -14.13 -9.27 -30.88
CA GLY A 125 -13.41 -10.04 -31.89
C GLY A 125 -11.90 -10.18 -31.65
N TYR A 126 -11.44 -10.23 -30.39
CA TYR A 126 -10.03 -10.40 -30.07
C TYR A 126 -9.54 -11.83 -30.28
N PHE A 127 -10.42 -12.83 -30.18
CA PHE A 127 -10.08 -14.24 -30.32
C PHE A 127 -10.27 -14.71 -31.76
N THR A 128 -9.31 -15.47 -32.29
CA THR A 128 -9.39 -16.00 -33.65
C THR A 128 -10.40 -17.16 -33.74
N ALA A 129 -10.49 -17.98 -32.69
CA ALA A 129 -11.45 -19.07 -32.58
C ALA A 129 -11.98 -19.24 -31.14
N GLU A 130 -13.02 -20.05 -30.97
CA GLU A 130 -13.57 -20.38 -29.64
C GLU A 130 -12.51 -21.01 -28.72
N ALA A 131 -11.61 -21.83 -29.29
CA ALA A 131 -10.51 -22.44 -28.56
C ALA A 131 -9.57 -21.41 -27.92
N ASP A 132 -9.32 -20.28 -28.61
CA ASP A 132 -8.50 -19.19 -28.09
C ASP A 132 -9.19 -18.46 -26.92
N ALA A 133 -10.51 -18.24 -27.03
CA ALA A 133 -11.30 -17.64 -25.96
C ALA A 133 -11.35 -18.53 -24.71
N ARG A 134 -11.47 -19.85 -24.89
CA ARG A 134 -11.37 -20.83 -23.79
C ARG A 134 -9.98 -20.86 -23.19
N ALA A 135 -8.93 -20.89 -24.02
CA ALA A 135 -7.56 -20.85 -23.53
C ALA A 135 -7.31 -19.60 -22.69
N TYR A 136 -7.69 -18.42 -23.17
CA TYR A 136 -7.60 -17.18 -22.40
C TYR A 136 -8.36 -17.26 -21.07
N HIS A 137 -9.62 -17.70 -21.11
CA HIS A 137 -10.45 -17.86 -19.92
C HIS A 137 -9.78 -18.78 -18.88
N ASP A 138 -9.22 -19.91 -19.30
CA ASP A 138 -8.60 -20.88 -18.42
C ASP A 138 -7.28 -20.36 -17.83
N GLU A 139 -6.43 -19.76 -18.66
CA GLU A 139 -5.14 -19.20 -18.25
C GLU A 139 -5.33 -18.05 -17.23
N MET A 140 -6.32 -17.17 -17.44
CA MET A 140 -6.63 -16.09 -16.50
C MET A 140 -7.14 -16.64 -15.16
N ARG A 141 -8.02 -17.65 -15.16
CA ARG A 141 -8.47 -18.31 -13.92
C ARG A 141 -7.32 -18.95 -13.16
N HIS A 142 -6.39 -19.57 -13.88
CA HIS A 142 -5.20 -20.17 -13.27
C HIS A 142 -4.34 -19.11 -12.59
N MET A 143 -4.02 -18.03 -13.30
CA MET A 143 -3.18 -16.94 -12.76
C MET A 143 -3.80 -16.30 -11.53
N LEU A 144 -5.12 -16.07 -11.52
CA LEU A 144 -5.83 -15.55 -10.35
C LEU A 144 -5.79 -16.54 -9.18
N ALA A 145 -6.09 -17.82 -9.42
CA ALA A 145 -6.12 -18.83 -8.37
C ALA A 145 -4.74 -19.12 -7.75
N ARG A 146 -3.67 -19.00 -8.54
CA ARG A 146 -2.28 -19.18 -8.12
C ARG A 146 -1.60 -17.89 -7.65
N GLN A 147 -2.34 -16.80 -7.47
CA GLN A 147 -1.81 -15.49 -7.06
C GLN A 147 -0.63 -15.03 -7.93
N MET A 148 -0.62 -15.38 -9.21
CA MET A 148 0.43 -14.94 -10.15
C MET A 148 0.24 -13.48 -10.55
N ALA A 149 -1.01 -13.01 -10.53
CA ALA A 149 -1.37 -11.64 -10.86
C ALA A 149 -2.79 -11.31 -10.42
N ALA A 150 -3.05 -10.03 -10.18
CA ALA A 150 -4.37 -9.52 -9.87
C ALA A 150 -4.55 -8.11 -10.41
N PRO A 151 -5.80 -7.71 -10.75
CA PRO A 151 -6.09 -6.32 -11.00
C PRO A 151 -6.18 -5.55 -9.67
N ASP A 152 -6.39 -4.24 -9.71
CA ASP A 152 -6.72 -3.51 -8.48
C ASP A 152 -8.03 -4.00 -7.84
N ALA A 153 -8.17 -3.72 -6.55
CA ALA A 153 -9.35 -4.13 -5.80
C ALA A 153 -10.65 -3.48 -6.31
N ALA A 154 -10.58 -2.28 -6.91
CA ALA A 154 -11.77 -1.63 -7.47
C ALA A 154 -12.31 -2.42 -8.66
N GLN A 155 -11.42 -2.85 -9.56
CA GLN A 155 -11.74 -3.70 -10.68
C GLN A 155 -12.26 -5.07 -10.22
N CYS A 156 -11.67 -5.66 -9.17
CA CYS A 156 -12.14 -6.91 -8.57
C CYS A 156 -13.62 -6.83 -8.12
N ARG A 157 -14.06 -5.69 -7.57
CA ARG A 157 -15.44 -5.53 -7.04
C ARG A 157 -16.51 -5.46 -8.10
N GLN A 158 -16.21 -4.87 -9.25
CA GLN A 158 -17.24 -4.46 -10.22
C GLN A 158 -17.22 -5.27 -11.51
N THR A 159 -16.05 -5.73 -11.95
CA THR A 159 -15.92 -6.41 -13.23
C THR A 159 -16.74 -7.69 -13.25
N GLY A 160 -17.59 -7.84 -14.27
CA GLY A 160 -18.35 -9.06 -14.50
C GLY A 160 -19.58 -9.27 -13.60
N LEU A 161 -19.96 -8.32 -12.73
CA LEU A 161 -21.18 -8.48 -11.92
C LEU A 161 -22.44 -8.67 -12.79
N HIS A 162 -22.56 -7.89 -13.87
CA HIS A 162 -23.65 -8.08 -14.84
C HIS A 162 -23.52 -9.41 -15.59
N TRP A 163 -22.33 -9.77 -16.07
CA TRP A 163 -22.12 -10.99 -16.83
C TRP A 163 -22.38 -12.26 -16.00
N ALA A 164 -21.89 -12.30 -14.77
CA ALA A 164 -21.99 -13.48 -13.89
C ALA A 164 -23.35 -13.60 -13.18
N TYR A 165 -24.02 -12.48 -12.90
CA TYR A 165 -25.17 -12.47 -11.99
C TYR A 165 -26.39 -11.68 -12.49
N GLY A 166 -26.28 -10.95 -13.60
CA GLY A 166 -27.31 -10.03 -14.06
C GLY A 166 -27.50 -8.82 -13.14
N ILE A 167 -26.52 -8.52 -12.27
CA ILE A 167 -26.58 -7.37 -11.37
C ILE A 167 -26.31 -6.11 -12.17
N GLU A 168 -27.28 -5.21 -12.14
CA GLU A 168 -27.18 -3.87 -12.71
C GLU A 168 -26.79 -2.86 -11.61
N GLU A 169 -25.85 -1.96 -11.89
CA GLU A 169 -25.54 -0.84 -11.00
C GLU A 169 -26.49 0.32 -11.28
N ALA A 170 -27.29 0.79 -10.31
CA ALA A 170 -28.29 1.82 -10.57
C ALA A 170 -27.69 3.19 -11.04
N GLY A 171 -28.23 3.71 -12.15
CA GLY A 171 -28.59 5.13 -12.30
C GLY A 171 -27.50 6.18 -12.51
N ARG A 172 -26.60 6.05 -13.50
CA ARG A 172 -25.78 7.18 -14.00
C ARG A 172 -25.44 7.06 -15.48
N ASP A 173 -25.78 8.11 -16.25
CA ASP A 173 -25.30 8.31 -17.62
C ASP A 173 -23.77 8.14 -17.67
N GLY A 174 -23.29 7.38 -18.64
CA GLY A 174 -21.86 7.17 -18.87
C GLY A 174 -21.51 7.28 -20.35
N ILE A 175 -20.21 7.25 -20.62
CA ILE A 175 -19.66 7.21 -21.98
C ILE A 175 -18.81 5.96 -22.08
N ALA A 176 -19.03 5.17 -23.12
CA ALA A 176 -18.32 3.93 -23.38
C ALA A 176 -18.02 3.78 -24.87
N VAL A 177 -17.03 2.96 -25.19
CA VAL A 177 -16.68 2.64 -26.57
C VAL A 177 -17.72 1.68 -27.15
N ASP A 178 -18.32 2.06 -28.28
CA ASP A 178 -19.04 1.13 -29.15
C ASP A 178 -18.04 0.17 -29.76
N LEU A 179 -18.14 -1.12 -29.43
CA LEU A 179 -17.15 -2.10 -29.86
C LEU A 179 -17.13 -2.34 -31.37
N ALA A 180 -18.26 -2.12 -32.06
CA ALA A 180 -18.38 -2.34 -33.49
C ALA A 180 -17.86 -1.12 -34.26
N ALA A 181 -18.22 0.09 -33.82
CA ALA A 181 -17.79 1.34 -34.47
C ALA A 181 -16.41 1.84 -34.03
N GLY A 182 -15.95 1.45 -32.83
CA GLY A 182 -14.74 2.00 -32.20
C GLY A 182 -14.90 3.43 -31.67
N GLU A 183 -16.10 3.97 -31.71
CA GLU A 183 -16.45 5.35 -31.34
C GLU A 183 -17.04 5.43 -29.93
N LEU A 184 -16.86 6.57 -29.25
CA LEU A 184 -17.48 6.81 -27.96
C LEU A 184 -18.96 7.16 -28.11
N ARG A 185 -19.81 6.49 -27.33
CA ARG A 185 -21.25 6.76 -27.27
C ARG A 185 -21.69 6.93 -25.83
N ARG A 186 -22.67 7.83 -25.64
CA ARG A 186 -23.40 7.88 -24.38
C ARG A 186 -24.14 6.57 -24.21
N THR A 187 -24.11 6.04 -23.00
CA THR A 187 -24.77 4.80 -22.65
C THR A 187 -25.35 4.91 -21.26
N ASP A 188 -26.60 4.51 -21.14
CA ASP A 188 -27.31 4.20 -19.91
C ASP A 188 -27.20 2.69 -19.59
N SER A 189 -26.48 1.92 -20.42
CA SER A 189 -26.31 0.48 -20.29
C SER A 189 -25.61 0.15 -18.98
N LEU A 190 -26.36 -0.50 -18.10
CA LEU A 190 -25.89 -1.01 -16.81
C LEU A 190 -25.08 -2.30 -16.97
N GLU A 191 -24.91 -2.79 -18.20
CA GLU A 191 -24.07 -3.95 -18.52
C GLU A 191 -22.58 -3.68 -18.32
N ARG A 192 -22.19 -2.40 -18.32
CA ARG A 192 -20.79 -1.95 -18.28
C ARG A 192 -20.42 -1.42 -16.89
N PRO A 193 -19.36 -1.96 -16.26
CA PRO A 193 -18.91 -1.47 -14.96
C PRO A 193 -18.31 -0.06 -15.10
N GLU A 194 -18.62 0.81 -14.14
CA GLU A 194 -17.88 2.05 -13.92
C GLU A 194 -16.71 1.73 -12.98
N ALA A 195 -15.59 1.30 -13.55
CA ALA A 195 -14.45 0.87 -12.75
C ALA A 195 -13.65 2.06 -12.20
N GLY A 196 -13.13 1.87 -10.98
CA GLY A 196 -12.06 2.68 -10.41
C GLY A 196 -10.76 2.60 -11.23
N GLY A 197 -9.67 3.13 -10.67
CA GLY A 197 -8.35 3.08 -11.30
C GLY A 197 -7.53 4.35 -11.09
N LEU A 198 -6.66 4.67 -12.04
CA LEU A 198 -5.77 5.83 -11.98
C LEU A 198 -6.14 6.85 -13.05
N ALA A 199 -6.10 8.13 -12.71
CA ALA A 199 -6.30 9.22 -13.66
C ALA A 199 -5.34 10.39 -13.43
N ILE A 200 -5.23 11.25 -14.43
CA ILE A 200 -4.61 12.57 -14.33
C ILE A 200 -5.63 13.53 -14.91
N LEU A 201 -5.90 14.65 -14.23
CA LEU A 201 -6.88 15.65 -14.64
C LEU A 201 -6.18 16.97 -14.92
N SER A 202 -6.70 17.72 -15.89
CA SER A 202 -6.36 19.14 -16.03
C SER A 202 -7.08 19.97 -14.97
N MET A 203 -6.45 21.06 -14.51
CA MET A 203 -7.15 22.14 -13.81
C MET A 203 -7.74 23.10 -14.84
N PRO A 204 -9.06 23.35 -14.81
CA PRO A 204 -9.66 24.43 -15.56
C PRO A 204 -9.43 25.78 -14.87
N GLU A 205 -9.80 26.86 -15.55
CA GLU A 205 -9.77 28.21 -14.98
C GLU A 205 -10.68 28.31 -13.74
N PRO A 206 -10.39 29.22 -12.78
CA PRO A 206 -11.14 29.32 -11.52
C PRO A 206 -12.66 29.50 -11.66
N GLU A 207 -13.11 30.17 -12.72
CA GLU A 207 -14.53 30.36 -13.04
C GLU A 207 -15.28 29.03 -13.32
N ASP A 208 -14.59 28.03 -13.84
CA ASP A 208 -15.15 26.71 -14.19
C ASP A 208 -14.98 25.68 -13.06
N ALA A 209 -14.44 26.11 -11.91
CA ALA A 209 -14.20 25.24 -10.76
C ALA A 209 -15.44 24.44 -10.29
N PRO A 210 -16.70 24.96 -10.28
CA PRO A 210 -17.86 24.18 -9.86
C PRO A 210 -18.09 22.88 -10.65
N ASP A 211 -17.87 22.90 -11.97
CA ASP A 211 -18.01 21.73 -12.83
C ASP A 211 -16.87 20.73 -12.58
N MET A 212 -15.66 21.25 -12.38
CA MET A 212 -14.50 20.48 -11.96
C MET A 212 -14.72 19.77 -10.61
N TRP A 213 -15.30 20.47 -9.63
CA TRP A 213 -15.59 19.89 -8.32
C TRP A 213 -16.62 18.76 -8.40
N SER A 214 -17.62 18.94 -9.25
CA SER A 214 -18.59 17.89 -9.55
C SER A 214 -17.94 16.69 -10.22
N ARG A 215 -16.99 16.94 -11.14
CA ARG A 215 -16.18 15.92 -11.82
C ARG A 215 -15.30 15.12 -10.85
N GLU A 216 -14.49 15.80 -10.03
CA GLU A 216 -13.63 15.18 -9.03
C GLU A 216 -14.45 14.34 -8.03
N ALA A 217 -15.56 14.88 -7.50
CA ALA A 217 -16.40 14.15 -6.55
C ALA A 217 -17.01 12.86 -7.13
N ARG A 218 -17.34 12.85 -8.44
CA ARG A 218 -17.80 11.63 -9.12
C ARG A 218 -16.68 10.59 -9.20
N LEU A 219 -15.47 10.99 -9.59
CA LEU A 219 -14.31 10.11 -9.71
C LEU A 219 -13.91 9.49 -8.36
N VAL A 220 -13.86 10.31 -7.30
CA VAL A 220 -13.57 9.82 -5.94
C VAL A 220 -14.57 8.75 -5.50
N ARG A 221 -15.87 8.98 -5.75
CA ARG A 221 -16.94 8.01 -5.40
C ARG A 221 -16.86 6.72 -6.23
N ALA A 222 -16.36 6.80 -7.46
CA ALA A 222 -16.07 5.64 -8.30
C ALA A 222 -14.78 4.91 -7.89
N GLY A 223 -14.07 5.40 -6.86
CA GLY A 223 -12.81 4.81 -6.41
C GLY A 223 -11.63 5.09 -7.34
N VAL A 224 -11.73 6.12 -8.19
CA VAL A 224 -10.61 6.58 -9.03
C VAL A 224 -9.67 7.43 -8.19
N ARG A 225 -8.37 7.13 -8.27
CA ARG A 225 -7.29 7.93 -7.69
C ARG A 225 -6.68 8.80 -8.78
N TYR A 226 -6.55 10.09 -8.55
CA TYR A 226 -6.13 11.02 -9.59
C TYR A 226 -5.10 12.04 -9.13
N GLY A 227 -4.26 12.46 -10.07
CA GLY A 227 -3.40 13.62 -9.90
C GLY A 227 -3.91 14.82 -10.67
N VAL A 228 -3.48 16.00 -10.26
CA VAL A 228 -3.81 17.25 -10.90
C VAL A 228 -2.68 18.27 -10.72
N ASN A 229 -2.34 18.99 -11.79
CA ASN A 229 -1.34 20.05 -11.74
C ASN A 229 -2.01 21.38 -11.38
N VAL A 230 -1.83 21.83 -10.14
CA VAL A 230 -2.43 23.09 -9.68
C VAL A 230 -1.61 24.31 -10.12
N ALA A 231 -0.35 24.14 -10.53
CA ALA A 231 0.51 25.24 -10.97
C ALA A 231 0.15 25.82 -12.35
N THR A 232 -0.86 25.26 -13.04
CA THR A 232 -1.44 25.91 -14.22
C THR A 232 -2.24 27.16 -13.86
N LEU A 233 -2.71 27.27 -12.61
CA LEU A 233 -3.45 28.41 -12.11
C LEU A 233 -2.53 29.56 -11.69
N PRO A 234 -2.95 30.83 -11.86
CA PRO A 234 -2.16 31.96 -11.41
C PRO A 234 -2.11 32.05 -9.87
N ALA A 235 -1.17 32.84 -9.38
CA ALA A 235 -1.13 33.23 -7.96
C ALA A 235 -2.23 34.24 -7.62
N GLY A 236 -2.69 34.22 -6.36
CA GLY A 236 -3.63 35.22 -5.83
C GLY A 236 -4.83 34.65 -5.05
N PRO A 237 -5.78 35.51 -4.64
CA PRO A 237 -6.84 35.14 -3.68
C PRO A 237 -7.78 34.01 -4.12
N ALA A 238 -7.97 33.83 -5.43
CA ALA A 238 -8.73 32.74 -6.03
C ALA A 238 -7.84 31.80 -6.86
N GLY A 239 -6.52 31.96 -6.76
CA GLY A 239 -5.48 31.29 -7.52
C GLY A 239 -5.15 29.89 -6.99
N MET A 240 -3.94 29.41 -7.31
CA MET A 240 -3.50 28.04 -7.06
C MET A 240 -3.76 27.57 -5.61
N MET A 241 -3.32 28.31 -4.59
CA MET A 241 -3.48 27.90 -3.19
C MET A 241 -4.95 27.79 -2.76
N ALA A 242 -5.81 28.70 -3.21
CA ALA A 242 -7.24 28.66 -2.89
C ALA A 242 -7.92 27.42 -3.51
N GLN A 243 -7.59 27.09 -4.76
CA GLN A 243 -8.14 25.90 -5.42
C GLN A 243 -7.56 24.60 -4.83
N LEU A 244 -6.30 24.59 -4.38
CA LEU A 244 -5.70 23.48 -3.66
C LEU A 244 -6.49 23.13 -2.39
N GLU A 245 -6.77 24.12 -1.55
CA GLU A 245 -7.55 23.95 -0.31
C GLU A 245 -9.00 23.53 -0.58
N ALA A 246 -9.63 24.13 -1.61
CA ALA A 246 -11.00 23.77 -1.99
C ALA A 246 -11.10 22.30 -2.42
N GLY A 247 -10.17 21.83 -3.27
CA GLY A 247 -10.13 20.44 -3.72
C GLY A 247 -9.85 19.46 -2.58
N ASP A 248 -8.99 19.82 -1.63
CA ASP A 248 -8.73 18.99 -0.45
C ASP A 248 -9.99 18.77 0.42
N ARG A 249 -10.76 19.85 0.67
CA ARG A 249 -12.04 19.77 1.39
C ARG A 249 -13.07 18.95 0.64
N LEU A 250 -13.15 19.09 -0.69
CA LEU A 250 -14.05 18.32 -1.54
C LEU A 250 -13.79 16.82 -1.42
N VAL A 251 -12.52 16.40 -1.54
CA VAL A 251 -12.13 14.98 -1.44
C VAL A 251 -12.53 14.42 -0.07
N GLY A 252 -12.30 15.18 1.00
CA GLY A 252 -12.73 14.81 2.35
C GLY A 252 -14.24 14.56 2.46
N LEU A 253 -15.06 15.35 1.76
CA LEU A 253 -16.52 15.13 1.70
C LEU A 253 -16.92 13.96 0.81
N ALA A 254 -16.18 13.70 -0.28
CA ALA A 254 -16.54 12.72 -1.29
C ALA A 254 -16.14 11.28 -0.92
N GLN A 255 -15.02 11.07 -0.22
CA GLN A 255 -14.52 9.74 0.15
C GLN A 255 -15.43 8.98 1.14
N GLY A 256 -16.33 9.68 1.85
CA GLY A 256 -17.18 9.08 2.89
C GLY A 256 -16.39 8.65 4.13
N GLN A 257 -17.09 8.35 5.22
CA GLN A 257 -16.48 7.83 6.46
C GLN A 257 -16.24 6.32 6.28
N GLY A 258 -15.02 5.92 5.90
CA GLY A 258 -14.63 4.52 5.74
C GLY A 258 -13.19 4.27 6.16
N ASN A 259 -12.90 3.06 6.64
CA ASN A 259 -11.65 2.73 7.34
C ASN A 259 -10.38 2.73 6.45
N VAL A 260 -10.48 2.75 5.12
CA VAL A 260 -9.30 2.70 4.24
C VAL A 260 -8.89 4.10 3.81
N ARG A 261 -7.92 4.65 4.55
CA ARG A 261 -7.35 6.00 4.39
C ARG A 261 -6.20 6.01 3.37
N ARG A 262 -6.50 6.07 2.07
CA ARG A 262 -5.50 6.39 1.03
C ARG A 262 -5.87 7.69 0.33
N PRO A 263 -4.91 8.61 0.08
CA PRO A 263 -5.22 9.83 -0.66
C PRO A 263 -5.72 9.46 -2.06
N ALA A 264 -6.94 9.91 -2.37
CA ALA A 264 -7.51 9.77 -3.71
C ALA A 264 -7.02 10.87 -4.66
N ARG A 265 -6.47 11.97 -4.12
CA ARG A 265 -6.01 13.13 -4.88
C ARG A 265 -4.53 13.40 -4.63
N LEU A 266 -3.80 13.74 -5.69
CA LEU A 266 -2.46 14.32 -5.64
C LEU A 266 -2.45 15.68 -6.33
N ALA A 267 -1.98 16.71 -5.64
CA ALA A 267 -1.74 18.03 -6.22
C ALA A 267 -0.25 18.21 -6.56
N LEU A 268 0.04 18.67 -7.76
CA LEU A 268 1.38 19.00 -8.23
C LEU A 268 1.57 20.52 -8.35
N CYS A 269 2.72 21.02 -7.93
CA CYS A 269 3.15 22.40 -8.19
C CYS A 269 4.52 22.45 -8.88
N ASP A 270 4.74 23.41 -9.77
CA ASP A 270 6.04 23.64 -10.40
C ASP A 270 6.94 24.50 -9.50
N ALA A 271 8.23 24.15 -9.38
CA ALA A 271 9.19 24.89 -8.55
C ALA A 271 9.32 26.38 -8.94
N ASP A 272 9.07 26.70 -10.20
CA ASP A 272 9.18 28.07 -10.72
C ASP A 272 7.93 28.92 -10.45
N HIS A 273 6.83 28.30 -10.00
CA HIS A 273 5.58 29.00 -9.68
C HIS A 273 5.79 30.02 -8.54
N PRO A 274 5.18 31.22 -8.59
CA PRO A 274 5.34 32.25 -7.56
C PRO A 274 4.95 31.79 -6.15
N GLU A 275 3.95 30.93 -6.04
CA GLU A 275 3.44 30.38 -4.76
C GLU A 275 4.04 29.01 -4.40
N ALA A 276 5.04 28.50 -5.15
CA ALA A 276 5.64 27.18 -4.90
C ALA A 276 6.14 27.00 -3.45
N ALA A 277 6.63 28.09 -2.87
CA ALA A 277 7.17 28.09 -1.53
C ALA A 277 6.09 27.97 -0.43
N GLU A 278 4.92 28.57 -0.68
CA GLU A 278 3.74 28.43 0.17
C GLU A 278 3.15 27.02 0.04
N PHE A 279 3.06 26.50 -1.19
CA PHE A 279 2.66 25.13 -1.47
C PHE A 279 3.49 24.09 -0.70
N ILE A 280 4.82 24.25 -0.72
CA ILE A 280 5.75 23.36 0.00
C ILE A 280 5.50 23.36 1.52
N GLU A 281 5.16 24.50 2.11
CA GLU A 281 5.01 24.63 3.56
C GLU A 281 3.57 24.40 4.04
N TRP A 282 2.59 24.39 3.13
CA TRP A 282 1.17 24.31 3.42
C TRP A 282 0.82 23.18 4.40
N LYS A 283 1.24 21.95 4.11
CA LYS A 283 0.97 20.80 4.99
C LYS A 283 1.63 20.93 6.35
N SER A 284 2.87 21.42 6.40
CA SER A 284 3.55 21.65 7.69
C SER A 284 2.84 22.72 8.51
N ALA A 285 2.28 23.75 7.87
CA ALA A 285 1.49 24.77 8.54
C ALA A 285 0.16 24.22 9.09
N GLU A 286 -0.55 23.38 8.30
CA GLU A 286 -1.78 22.73 8.76
C GLU A 286 -1.53 21.70 9.87
N ALA A 287 -0.42 20.97 9.81
CA ALA A 287 0.00 20.07 10.90
C ALA A 287 0.27 20.85 12.20
N HIS A 288 0.93 22.00 12.11
CA HIS A 288 1.15 22.88 13.26
C HIS A 288 -0.17 23.43 13.83
N LYS A 289 -1.12 23.78 12.96
CA LYS A 289 -2.47 24.21 13.34
C LYS A 289 -3.20 23.11 14.10
N LEU A 290 -3.18 21.87 13.60
CA LEU A 290 -3.79 20.73 14.28
C LEU A 290 -3.15 20.49 15.66
N ALA A 291 -1.82 20.46 15.74
CA ALA A 291 -1.11 20.30 17.00
C ALA A 291 -1.48 21.40 18.03
N SER A 292 -1.63 22.63 17.56
CA SER A 292 -2.06 23.77 18.40
C SER A 292 -3.50 23.62 18.90
N LEU A 293 -4.42 23.12 18.07
CA LEU A 293 -5.81 22.85 18.46
C LEU A 293 -5.89 21.74 19.52
N THR A 294 -5.17 20.63 19.29
CA THR A 294 -5.09 19.51 20.23
C THR A 294 -4.49 19.98 21.56
N ALA A 295 -3.26 20.49 21.56
CA ALA A 295 -2.59 20.93 22.78
C ALA A 295 -3.36 22.05 23.50
N GLY A 296 -3.85 23.05 22.77
CA GLY A 296 -4.60 24.17 23.33
C GLY A 296 -5.91 23.75 23.98
N SER A 297 -6.67 22.83 23.36
CA SER A 297 -7.94 22.35 23.93
C SER A 297 -7.75 21.59 25.24
N HIS A 298 -6.73 20.73 25.33
CA HIS A 298 -6.37 20.03 26.55
C HIS A 298 -5.86 20.97 27.65
N LEU A 299 -5.07 21.98 27.28
CA LEU A 299 -4.58 22.99 28.22
C LEU A 299 -5.72 23.84 28.79
N ILE A 300 -6.68 24.28 27.95
CA ILE A 300 -7.87 25.01 28.41
C ILE A 300 -8.71 24.13 29.36
N ALA A 301 -8.90 22.85 29.02
CA ALA A 301 -9.65 21.92 29.87
C ALA A 301 -8.99 21.73 31.24
N ALA A 302 -7.66 21.58 31.29
CA ALA A 302 -6.90 21.47 32.53
C ALA A 302 -7.03 22.73 33.40
N LEU A 303 -6.77 23.91 32.83
CA LEU A 303 -6.74 25.18 33.56
C LEU A 303 -8.12 25.61 34.07
N THR A 304 -9.17 25.34 33.29
CA THR A 304 -10.56 25.54 33.75
C THR A 304 -10.93 24.55 34.86
N GLY A 305 -10.38 23.33 34.82
CA GLY A 305 -10.42 22.36 35.92
C GLY A 305 -9.79 22.90 37.20
N ASP A 306 -8.62 23.52 37.12
CA ASP A 306 -7.92 24.13 38.26
C ASP A 306 -8.71 25.29 38.87
N ILE A 307 -9.27 26.17 38.05
CA ILE A 307 -10.17 27.26 38.51
C ILE A 307 -11.35 26.68 39.30
N ARG A 308 -11.97 25.61 38.78
CA ARG A 308 -13.10 24.94 39.46
C ARG A 308 -12.69 24.25 40.75
N LEU A 309 -11.50 23.67 40.80
CA LEU A 309 -10.96 23.07 42.02
C LEU A 309 -10.73 24.16 43.08
N ALA A 310 -10.16 25.30 42.70
CA ALA A 310 -9.94 26.43 43.60
C ALA A 310 -11.26 27.03 44.13
N LEU A 311 -12.28 27.17 43.28
CA LEU A 311 -13.63 27.60 43.67
C LEU A 311 -14.27 26.64 44.67
N ARG A 312 -14.21 25.32 44.42
CA ARG A 312 -14.78 24.31 45.32
C ARG A 312 -14.12 24.28 46.70
N ARG A 313 -12.83 24.64 46.78
CA ARG A 313 -12.07 24.61 48.04
C ARG A 313 -12.33 25.80 48.95
N ALA A 314 -12.46 27.01 48.41
CA ALA A 314 -12.47 28.23 49.21
C ALA A 314 -13.52 29.28 48.77
N GLY A 315 -14.47 28.90 47.89
CA GLY A 315 -15.57 29.76 47.48
C GLY A 315 -15.24 30.73 46.35
N PRO A 316 -16.24 31.51 45.89
CA PRO A 316 -16.15 32.32 44.66
C PRO A 316 -15.55 33.71 44.84
N ASP A 317 -15.26 34.14 46.07
CA ASP A 317 -14.63 35.43 46.32
C ASP A 317 -13.19 35.43 45.81
N ILE A 318 -12.96 36.11 44.69
CA ILE A 318 -11.63 36.22 44.08
C ILE A 318 -10.67 36.94 45.01
N ALA A 319 -11.10 37.96 45.77
CA ALA A 319 -10.20 38.72 46.65
C ALA A 319 -9.74 37.87 47.84
N GLY A 320 -10.64 37.08 48.43
CA GLY A 320 -10.38 36.19 49.56
C GLY A 320 -9.85 34.79 49.21
N ASN A 321 -9.72 34.43 47.93
CA ASN A 321 -9.28 33.10 47.49
C ASN A 321 -7.94 33.15 46.70
N PRO A 322 -6.77 33.06 47.38
CA PRO A 322 -5.46 33.09 46.73
C PRO A 322 -5.24 31.96 45.70
N ALA A 323 -5.82 30.79 45.93
CA ALA A 323 -5.75 29.66 45.01
C ALA A 323 -6.49 29.97 43.70
N LEU A 324 -7.65 30.63 43.80
CA LEU A 324 -8.41 31.07 42.64
C LEU A 324 -7.68 32.18 41.88
N GLN A 325 -7.09 33.16 42.58
CA GLN A 325 -6.24 34.17 41.95
C GLN A 325 -5.02 33.56 41.25
N ALA A 326 -4.43 32.52 41.81
CA ALA A 326 -3.32 31.80 41.19
C ALA A 326 -3.77 31.04 39.94
N ALA A 327 -4.90 30.31 40.01
CA ALA A 327 -5.46 29.58 38.87
C ALA A 327 -5.89 30.52 37.73
N ILE A 328 -6.54 31.65 38.03
CA ILE A 328 -6.90 32.67 37.03
C ILE A 328 -5.64 33.27 36.41
N ARG A 329 -4.61 33.60 37.20
CA ARG A 329 -3.33 34.11 36.65
C ARG A 329 -2.63 33.08 35.78
N ALA A 330 -2.64 31.80 36.16
CA ALA A 330 -2.10 30.71 35.36
C ALA A 330 -2.84 30.59 34.02
N ALA A 331 -4.18 30.64 34.04
CA ALA A 331 -5.01 30.63 32.82
C ALA A 331 -4.70 31.82 31.90
N LYS A 332 -4.60 33.04 32.44
CA LYS A 332 -4.25 34.23 31.65
C LYS A 332 -2.83 34.17 31.08
N ARG A 333 -1.85 33.68 31.86
CA ARG A 333 -0.47 33.47 31.39
C ARG A 333 -0.39 32.43 30.26
N ALA A 334 -1.26 31.43 30.30
CA ALA A 334 -1.39 30.39 29.27
C ALA A 334 -2.27 30.81 28.08
N LEU A 335 -2.63 32.10 27.96
CA LEU A 335 -3.42 32.66 26.86
C LEU A 335 -4.84 32.07 26.73
N VAL A 336 -5.42 31.57 27.82
CA VAL A 336 -6.84 31.15 27.81
C VAL A 336 -7.72 32.40 27.58
N PRO A 337 -8.62 32.40 26.58
CA PRO A 337 -9.46 33.56 26.31
C PRO A 337 -10.27 34.00 27.52
N GLU A 338 -10.35 35.31 27.78
CA GLU A 338 -11.02 35.86 28.96
C GLU A 338 -12.49 35.40 29.07
N GLY A 339 -13.20 35.31 27.93
CA GLY A 339 -14.57 34.81 27.89
C GLY A 339 -14.73 33.37 28.40
N VAL A 340 -13.72 32.50 28.21
CA VAL A 340 -13.71 31.13 28.74
C VAL A 340 -13.51 31.14 30.25
N ILE A 341 -12.61 31.99 30.75
CA ILE A 341 -12.37 32.17 32.20
C ILE A 341 -13.64 32.68 32.88
N GLN A 342 -14.24 33.74 32.35
CA GLN A 342 -15.47 34.34 32.89
C GLN A 342 -16.64 33.35 32.89
N ARG A 343 -16.85 32.63 31.78
CA ARG A 343 -17.87 31.57 31.70
C ARG A 343 -17.63 30.47 32.74
N THR A 344 -16.37 30.04 32.90
CA THR A 344 -16.01 29.00 33.87
C THR A 344 -16.30 29.45 35.30
N LEU A 345 -15.99 30.70 35.64
CA LEU A 345 -16.32 31.29 36.95
C LEU A 345 -17.84 31.33 37.17
N ALA A 346 -18.59 31.87 36.19
CA ALA A 346 -20.04 32.02 36.29
C ALA A 346 -20.76 30.68 36.46
N GLU A 347 -20.47 29.71 35.59
CA GLU A 347 -21.12 28.39 35.64
C GLU A 347 -20.75 27.62 36.90
N ALA A 348 -19.51 27.76 37.39
CA ALA A 348 -19.09 27.09 38.62
C ALA A 348 -19.77 27.65 39.88
N VAL A 349 -20.09 28.96 39.92
CA VAL A 349 -20.91 29.55 41.00
C VAL A 349 -22.31 28.96 41.03
N GLU A 350 -22.88 28.64 39.86
CA GLU A 350 -24.18 27.99 39.73
C GLU A 350 -24.15 26.47 39.94
N GLY A 351 -23.00 25.90 40.34
CA GLY A 351 -22.83 24.46 40.52
C GLY A 351 -22.75 23.66 39.21
N ARG A 352 -22.59 24.34 38.07
CA ARG A 352 -22.46 23.72 36.73
C ARG A 352 -20.99 23.55 36.32
N ALA A 353 -20.81 22.86 35.20
CA ALA A 353 -19.51 22.53 34.63
C ALA A 353 -19.47 22.97 33.16
N PRO A 354 -18.57 23.89 32.76
CA PRO A 354 -18.40 24.21 31.36
C PRO A 354 -17.92 22.98 30.62
N ARG A 355 -18.65 22.62 29.57
CA ARG A 355 -18.19 21.62 28.60
C ARG A 355 -17.11 22.27 27.75
N ILE A 356 -15.85 22.02 28.12
CA ILE A 356 -14.71 22.31 27.25
C ILE A 356 -14.54 21.10 26.33
N ALA A 357 -14.66 21.32 25.03
CA ALA A 357 -14.35 20.28 24.05
C ALA A 357 -12.82 20.08 24.04
N THR A 358 -12.37 18.85 24.26
CA THR A 358 -11.01 18.44 23.94
C THR A 358 -10.99 17.80 22.56
N PHE A 359 -9.91 18.03 21.83
CA PHE A 359 -9.69 17.45 20.51
C PHE A 359 -8.49 16.53 20.58
N GLU A 360 -8.64 15.34 20.04
CA GLU A 360 -7.54 14.39 19.87
C GLU A 360 -6.83 14.68 18.55
N ALA A 361 -5.59 14.21 18.42
CA ALA A 361 -4.82 14.33 17.18
C ALA A 361 -5.32 13.38 16.07
N ASP A 362 -6.39 12.63 16.36
CA ASP A 362 -7.02 11.68 15.47
C ASP A 362 -7.41 12.32 14.14
N TRP A 363 -7.03 11.64 13.05
CA TRP A 363 -7.23 12.10 11.68
C TRP A 363 -8.70 12.18 11.23
N ASP A 364 -9.58 11.39 11.86
CA ASP A 364 -11.03 11.49 11.69
C ASP A 364 -11.70 12.26 12.85
N GLY A 365 -10.89 12.80 13.75
CA GLY A 365 -11.33 13.67 14.84
C GLY A 365 -11.89 14.99 14.31
N LYS A 366 -12.77 15.60 15.12
CA LYS A 366 -13.42 16.88 14.77
C LYS A 366 -12.43 18.00 14.48
N ALA A 367 -11.23 17.98 15.05
CA ALA A 367 -10.20 18.98 14.77
C ALA A 367 -9.53 18.76 13.41
N ALA A 368 -9.19 17.52 13.05
CA ALA A 368 -8.61 17.20 11.75
C ALA A 368 -9.55 17.58 10.59
N ALA A 369 -10.87 17.47 10.77
CA ALA A 369 -11.86 17.92 9.81
C ALA A 369 -11.92 19.45 9.60
N THR A 370 -11.30 20.24 10.47
CA THR A 370 -11.27 21.72 10.38
C THR A 370 -9.98 22.28 9.78
N VAL A 371 -8.97 21.44 9.59
CA VAL A 371 -7.69 21.81 8.96
C VAL A 371 -7.64 21.25 7.54
N SER A 372 -6.88 21.88 6.65
CA SER A 372 -6.68 21.37 5.28
C SER A 372 -5.43 20.50 5.19
N GLY A 373 -5.13 19.96 4.01
CA GLY A 373 -3.90 19.21 3.72
C GLY A 373 -3.91 17.77 4.24
N THR A 374 -5.06 17.27 4.69
CA THR A 374 -5.18 15.91 5.27
C THR A 374 -5.63 14.85 4.26
N ARG A 375 -6.20 15.25 3.10
CA ARG A 375 -6.83 14.34 2.14
C ARG A 375 -6.17 14.32 0.75
N THR A 376 -5.34 15.32 0.47
CA THR A 376 -4.58 15.48 -0.77
C THR A 376 -3.10 15.20 -0.54
N ALA A 377 -2.48 14.30 -1.31
CA ALA A 377 -1.02 14.18 -1.36
C ALA A 377 -0.43 15.31 -2.21
N THR A 378 0.81 15.71 -1.95
CA THR A 378 1.47 16.83 -2.65
C THR A 378 2.79 16.40 -3.29
N ALA A 379 3.08 16.98 -4.45
CA ALA A 379 4.35 16.82 -5.14
C ALA A 379 4.82 18.15 -5.72
N ILE A 380 6.14 18.33 -5.80
CA ILE A 380 6.79 19.45 -6.48
C ILE A 380 7.51 18.94 -7.73
N ARG A 381 7.30 19.60 -8.88
CA ARG A 381 8.01 19.31 -10.12
C ARG A 381 9.25 20.19 -10.25
N LEU A 382 10.39 19.54 -10.47
CA LEU A 382 11.71 20.14 -10.53
C LEU A 382 12.27 19.97 -11.95
N SER A 383 12.75 21.06 -12.55
CA SER A 383 13.49 21.03 -13.82
C SER A 383 14.97 20.71 -13.60
N ASP A 384 15.64 20.20 -14.64
CA ASP A 384 17.09 20.03 -14.67
C ASP A 384 17.81 21.36 -14.45
N ALA A 385 17.27 22.45 -14.98
CA ALA A 385 17.80 23.80 -14.77
C ALA A 385 17.74 24.19 -13.29
N PHE A 386 16.60 23.97 -12.63
CA PHE A 386 16.42 24.18 -11.20
C PHE A 386 17.41 23.32 -10.39
N MET A 387 17.48 22.01 -10.67
CA MET A 387 18.34 21.08 -9.94
C MET A 387 19.82 21.45 -10.08
N ARG A 388 20.28 21.79 -11.28
CA ARG A 388 21.66 22.26 -11.52
C ARG A 388 21.95 23.59 -10.84
N ALA A 389 20.98 24.48 -10.71
CA ALA A 389 21.15 25.74 -10.00
C ALA A 389 21.23 25.53 -8.48
N ALA A 390 20.34 24.70 -7.92
CA ALA A 390 20.22 24.47 -6.49
C ALA A 390 21.38 23.64 -5.89
N THR A 391 21.95 22.73 -6.68
CA THR A 391 23.05 21.82 -6.25
C THR A 391 24.45 22.43 -6.33
N LYS A 392 24.62 23.63 -6.91
CA LYS A 392 25.95 24.27 -7.03
C LYS A 392 26.54 24.66 -5.65
N PRO A 393 27.85 24.44 -5.40
CA PRO A 393 28.49 24.81 -4.13
C PRO A 393 28.38 26.29 -3.74
N ALA A 394 28.40 27.20 -4.74
CA ALA A 394 28.31 28.65 -4.55
C ALA A 394 26.85 29.16 -4.40
N ALA A 395 25.84 28.29 -4.47
CA ALA A 395 24.42 28.68 -4.52
C ALA A 395 23.82 29.08 -3.16
N ARG A 396 24.64 29.26 -2.10
CA ARG A 396 24.21 29.48 -0.70
C ARG A 396 23.19 30.62 -0.49
N ALA A 397 22.94 31.49 -1.48
CA ALA A 397 21.96 32.57 -1.42
C ALA A 397 21.03 32.69 -2.65
N GLY A 398 20.94 31.67 -3.52
CA GLY A 398 20.02 31.66 -4.68
C GLY A 398 18.56 31.39 -4.31
N ARG A 399 17.60 31.75 -5.18
CA ARG A 399 16.16 31.43 -5.01
C ARG A 399 15.97 29.91 -4.97
N GLU A 400 16.60 29.22 -5.90
CA GLU A 400 16.47 27.77 -6.11
C GLU A 400 16.99 27.02 -4.90
N ARG A 401 18.16 27.40 -4.37
CA ARG A 401 18.70 26.80 -3.15
C ARG A 401 17.82 27.04 -1.93
N ARG A 402 17.30 28.26 -1.74
CA ARG A 402 16.36 28.55 -0.63
C ARG A 402 15.10 27.71 -0.73
N LEU A 403 14.55 27.54 -1.93
CA LEU A 403 13.36 26.71 -2.15
C LEU A 403 13.66 25.23 -1.88
N GLN A 404 14.82 24.75 -2.33
CA GLN A 404 15.26 23.37 -2.08
C GLN A 404 15.48 23.09 -0.59
N ASP A 405 16.07 24.03 0.17
CA ASP A 405 16.22 23.90 1.62
C ASP A 405 14.85 23.91 2.34
N ARG A 406 13.86 24.68 1.84
CA ARG A 406 12.47 24.65 2.35
C ARG A 406 11.80 23.32 2.06
N LEU A 407 11.94 22.82 0.82
CA LEU A 407 11.46 21.50 0.41
C LEU A 407 11.99 20.40 1.33
N ALA A 408 13.30 20.38 1.55
CA ALA A 408 13.94 19.39 2.41
C ALA A 408 13.41 19.41 3.86
N ARG A 409 13.18 20.60 4.43
CA ARG A 409 12.58 20.77 5.76
C ARG A 409 11.12 20.34 5.81
N ALA A 410 10.32 20.69 4.80
CA ALA A 410 8.93 20.29 4.70
C ALA A 410 8.81 18.77 4.62
N VAL A 411 9.56 18.14 3.71
CA VAL A 411 9.59 16.67 3.57
C VAL A 411 10.05 16.00 4.86
N TRP A 412 11.05 16.54 5.55
CA TRP A 412 11.46 16.02 6.86
C TRP A 412 10.35 16.13 7.93
N ALA A 413 9.56 17.21 7.90
CA ALA A 413 8.49 17.45 8.87
C ALA A 413 7.24 16.60 8.59
N THR A 414 6.83 16.49 7.32
CA THR A 414 5.52 15.96 6.90
C THR A 414 5.58 14.83 5.88
N SER A 415 6.76 14.34 5.50
CA SER A 415 6.96 13.35 4.41
C SER A 415 6.48 13.81 3.03
N GLU A 416 6.21 15.10 2.88
CA GLU A 416 5.64 15.73 1.69
C GLU A 416 6.16 17.16 1.54
N PRO A 417 6.21 17.71 0.31
CA PRO A 417 5.78 17.10 -0.96
C PRO A 417 6.82 16.13 -1.55
N GLY A 418 6.36 15.14 -2.33
CA GLY A 418 7.25 14.32 -3.17
C GLY A 418 7.96 15.14 -4.26
N ALA A 419 9.06 14.64 -4.81
CA ALA A 419 9.83 15.32 -5.86
C ALA A 419 9.66 14.61 -7.21
N LEU A 420 9.20 15.32 -8.24
CA LEU A 420 9.10 14.83 -9.62
C LEU A 420 10.11 15.55 -10.52
N PHE A 421 10.82 14.82 -11.37
CA PHE A 421 11.86 15.38 -12.25
C PHE A 421 11.29 15.60 -13.65
N GLY A 422 10.78 16.80 -13.90
CA GLY A 422 9.94 17.12 -15.06
C GLY A 422 10.61 16.89 -16.41
N ASP A 423 11.89 17.24 -16.54
CA ASP A 423 12.65 17.05 -17.78
C ASP A 423 12.96 15.56 -18.04
N THR A 424 13.28 14.79 -16.99
CA THR A 424 13.42 13.34 -17.08
C THR A 424 12.10 12.70 -17.52
N ILE A 425 10.98 13.04 -16.87
CA ILE A 425 9.65 12.52 -17.24
C ILE A 425 9.35 12.79 -18.73
N ASN A 426 9.55 14.03 -19.18
CA ASN A 426 9.25 14.43 -20.55
C ASN A 426 10.25 13.89 -21.59
N GLY A 427 11.49 13.59 -21.20
CA GLY A 427 12.44 12.85 -22.03
C GLY A 427 11.93 11.47 -22.46
N TRP A 428 11.06 10.86 -21.64
CA TRP A 428 10.41 9.56 -21.90
C TRP A 428 8.96 9.68 -22.38
N ASN A 429 8.48 10.88 -22.75
CA ASN A 429 7.11 11.07 -23.22
C ASN A 429 6.90 10.48 -24.63
N THR A 430 6.05 9.45 -24.72
CA THR A 430 5.68 8.78 -25.98
C THR A 430 4.76 9.63 -26.86
N CYS A 431 4.08 10.62 -26.29
CA CYS A 431 3.13 11.50 -26.95
C CYS A 431 3.53 12.99 -26.87
N ALA A 432 4.83 13.28 -26.98
CA ALA A 432 5.34 14.65 -26.81
C ALA A 432 4.77 15.70 -27.80
N GLN A 433 4.13 15.28 -28.90
CA GLN A 433 3.48 16.21 -29.84
C GLN A 433 2.14 16.74 -29.32
N GLU A 434 1.57 16.10 -28.30
CA GLU A 434 0.28 16.46 -27.70
C GLU A 434 0.44 17.38 -26.48
N GLY A 435 1.67 17.56 -26.00
CA GLY A 435 2.00 18.33 -24.81
C GLY A 435 2.95 17.61 -23.86
N GLY A 436 3.35 18.33 -22.81
CA GLY A 436 4.17 17.76 -21.74
C GLY A 436 3.35 16.90 -20.78
N ILE A 437 4.00 15.90 -20.18
CA ILE A 437 3.49 15.21 -19.01
C ILE A 437 3.74 16.13 -17.81
N ASP A 438 2.65 16.56 -17.19
CA ASP A 438 2.63 17.50 -16.09
C ASP A 438 1.83 16.98 -14.89
N GLY A 439 1.55 15.68 -14.83
CA GLY A 439 0.83 15.06 -13.73
C GLY A 439 1.21 13.59 -13.52
N THR A 440 0.78 13.05 -12.37
CA THR A 440 0.93 11.64 -12.03
C THR A 440 -0.19 11.17 -11.10
N SER A 441 -0.51 9.87 -11.08
CA SER A 441 -1.39 9.32 -10.05
C SER A 441 -0.82 9.52 -8.64
N PRO A 442 -1.64 9.45 -7.57
CA PRO A 442 -1.17 9.71 -6.21
C PRO A 442 -0.08 8.77 -5.69
N ASP A 443 0.11 7.60 -6.31
CA ASP A 443 1.20 6.69 -5.97
C ASP A 443 2.49 6.96 -6.77
N GLY A 444 2.50 7.87 -7.76
CA GLY A 444 3.66 8.16 -8.59
C GLY A 444 3.94 7.12 -9.69
N GLY A 445 3.06 6.13 -9.87
CA GLY A 445 3.23 5.08 -10.88
C GLY A 445 2.73 5.47 -12.27
N PHE A 446 1.50 5.96 -12.37
CA PHE A 446 0.92 6.39 -13.64
C PHE A 446 1.34 7.81 -13.97
N MET A 447 2.06 8.01 -15.08
CA MET A 447 2.61 9.31 -15.50
C MET A 447 2.34 9.52 -16.99
N PHE A 448 1.26 10.21 -17.32
CA PHE A 448 0.84 10.41 -18.70
C PHE A 448 0.17 11.77 -18.87
N LEU A 449 -0.32 12.06 -20.07
CA LEU A 449 -0.96 13.33 -20.38
C LEU A 449 -2.19 13.57 -19.50
N SER A 450 -2.48 14.83 -19.20
CA SER A 450 -3.68 15.23 -18.49
C SER A 450 -4.97 14.73 -19.17
N ASP A 451 -6.00 14.53 -18.36
CA ASP A 451 -7.30 13.96 -18.70
C ASP A 451 -7.22 12.55 -19.30
N THR A 452 -6.31 11.70 -18.79
CA THR A 452 -6.23 10.29 -19.17
C THR A 452 -6.39 9.38 -17.96
N ALA A 453 -6.90 8.18 -18.18
CA ALA A 453 -7.04 7.15 -17.16
C ALA A 453 -6.46 5.81 -17.62
N ALA A 454 -5.85 5.09 -16.68
CA ALA A 454 -5.31 3.77 -16.89
C ALA A 454 -5.82 2.79 -15.84
N MET A 455 -6.07 1.56 -16.28
CA MET A 455 -6.40 0.43 -15.41
C MET A 455 -5.11 -0.27 -14.99
N PRO A 456 -4.88 -0.45 -13.68
CA PRO A 456 -3.69 -1.11 -13.21
C PRO A 456 -3.89 -2.60 -12.89
N ALA A 457 -2.82 -3.36 -13.06
CA ALA A 457 -2.71 -4.74 -12.58
C ALA A 457 -1.27 -5.00 -12.11
N THR A 458 -1.12 -5.97 -11.21
CA THR A 458 0.16 -6.34 -10.61
C THR A 458 0.46 -7.81 -10.87
N LEU A 459 1.66 -8.12 -11.36
CA LEU A 459 2.24 -9.46 -11.42
C LEU A 459 3.03 -9.74 -10.13
N ASN A 460 2.75 -10.84 -9.45
CA ASN A 460 3.53 -11.27 -8.28
C ASN A 460 4.79 -12.00 -8.75
N LEU A 461 5.98 -11.44 -8.50
CA LEU A 461 7.24 -12.06 -8.91
C LEU A 461 7.49 -13.43 -8.25
N GLY A 462 7.16 -13.58 -6.97
CA GLY A 462 7.25 -14.85 -6.25
C GLY A 462 6.40 -15.96 -6.90
N GLY A 463 5.25 -15.60 -7.48
CA GLY A 463 4.38 -16.50 -8.25
C GLY A 463 5.05 -17.12 -9.50
N PHE A 464 6.20 -16.59 -9.94
CA PHE A 464 6.96 -17.11 -11.07
C PHE A 464 8.26 -17.81 -10.66
N LEU A 465 8.60 -17.88 -9.37
CA LEU A 465 9.74 -18.65 -8.89
C LEU A 465 9.42 -20.15 -8.96
N GLY A 466 10.34 -20.94 -9.50
CA GLY A 466 10.31 -22.40 -9.51
C GLY A 466 11.56 -22.98 -8.85
N GLN A 467 11.68 -24.31 -8.84
CA GLN A 467 12.84 -25.00 -8.25
C GLN A 467 14.16 -24.65 -8.96
N ASP A 468 14.11 -24.41 -10.28
CA ASP A 468 15.27 -24.09 -11.11
C ASP A 468 15.51 -22.58 -11.27
N GLY A 469 14.82 -21.74 -10.48
CA GLY A 469 14.88 -20.27 -10.57
C GLY A 469 13.64 -19.65 -11.20
N PHE A 470 13.78 -18.43 -11.73
CA PHE A 470 12.66 -17.64 -12.21
C PHE A 470 12.12 -18.17 -13.54
N ARG A 471 10.80 -18.34 -13.68
CA ARG A 471 10.16 -18.91 -14.88
C ARG A 471 9.93 -17.85 -15.96
N THR A 472 11.01 -17.50 -16.66
CA THR A 472 11.06 -16.45 -17.70
C THR A 472 9.95 -16.54 -18.75
N ALA A 473 9.73 -17.72 -19.34
CA ALA A 473 8.72 -17.89 -20.38
C ALA A 473 7.30 -17.64 -19.83
N ALA A 474 7.00 -18.20 -18.65
CA ALA A 474 5.72 -18.04 -17.96
C ALA A 474 5.44 -16.56 -17.63
N PHE A 475 6.45 -15.84 -17.16
CA PHE A 475 6.32 -14.42 -16.86
C PHE A 475 6.03 -13.58 -18.11
N SER A 476 6.72 -13.85 -19.22
CA SER A 476 6.48 -13.14 -20.49
C SER A 476 5.08 -13.39 -21.06
N HIS A 477 4.57 -14.62 -20.93
CA HIS A 477 3.22 -14.98 -21.34
C HIS A 477 2.15 -14.34 -20.45
N ALA A 478 2.36 -14.35 -19.13
CA ALA A 478 1.48 -13.64 -18.20
C ALA A 478 1.42 -12.13 -18.54
N ALA A 479 2.56 -11.48 -18.76
CA ALA A 479 2.60 -10.06 -19.16
C ALA A 479 1.81 -9.82 -20.45
N ARG A 480 1.96 -10.67 -21.48
CA ARG A 480 1.18 -10.59 -22.72
C ARG A 480 -0.32 -10.70 -22.47
N LEU A 481 -0.78 -11.70 -21.71
CA LEU A 481 -2.20 -11.89 -21.41
C LEU A 481 -2.77 -10.73 -20.61
N TRP A 482 -2.02 -10.19 -19.64
CA TRP A 482 -2.47 -9.04 -18.86
C TRP A 482 -2.55 -7.74 -19.67
N VAL A 483 -1.68 -7.53 -20.67
CA VAL A 483 -1.86 -6.42 -21.62
C VAL A 483 -3.19 -6.55 -22.37
N LEU A 484 -3.50 -7.76 -22.86
CA LEU A 484 -4.79 -8.02 -23.48
C LEU A 484 -5.96 -7.78 -22.51
N THR A 485 -5.87 -8.27 -21.27
CA THR A 485 -6.88 -8.05 -20.22
C THR A 485 -7.11 -6.57 -19.94
N LEU A 486 -6.04 -5.77 -19.82
CA LEU A 486 -6.12 -4.34 -19.54
C LEU A 486 -6.68 -3.55 -20.73
N ASP A 487 -6.33 -3.93 -21.97
CA ASP A 487 -6.92 -3.33 -23.19
C ASP A 487 -8.42 -3.62 -23.32
N LEU A 488 -8.84 -4.86 -23.02
CA LEU A 488 -10.25 -5.25 -22.94
C LEU A 488 -10.97 -4.49 -21.84
N SER A 489 -10.29 -4.30 -20.70
CA SER A 489 -10.82 -3.56 -19.57
C SER A 489 -11.10 -2.11 -19.92
N LEU A 490 -10.21 -1.44 -20.65
CA LEU A 490 -10.46 -0.09 -21.17
C LEU A 490 -11.67 -0.04 -22.12
N SER A 491 -11.82 -1.04 -22.98
CA SER A 491 -12.90 -1.09 -23.98
C SER A 491 -14.27 -1.41 -23.39
N MET A 492 -14.34 -2.22 -22.33
CA MET A 492 -15.61 -2.67 -21.75
C MET A 492 -16.22 -1.63 -20.77
N MET A 493 -15.40 -0.82 -20.10
CA MET A 493 -15.86 0.07 -19.04
C MET A 493 -16.65 1.27 -19.55
N ARG A 494 -17.57 1.78 -18.71
CA ARG A 494 -18.14 3.12 -18.87
C ARG A 494 -17.39 4.13 -18.00
N ARG A 495 -17.36 5.39 -18.44
CA ARG A 495 -16.79 6.51 -17.69
C ARG A 495 -17.85 7.59 -17.50
N GLY A 496 -17.93 8.16 -16.29
CA GLY A 496 -18.81 9.30 -16.01
C GLY A 496 -18.26 10.67 -16.49
N ASP A 497 -17.11 10.68 -17.18
CA ASP A 497 -16.45 11.89 -17.66
C ASP A 497 -16.08 11.79 -19.14
N ALA A 498 -16.59 12.74 -19.95
CA ALA A 498 -16.48 12.70 -21.40
C ALA A 498 -15.06 12.93 -21.91
N LEU A 499 -14.36 13.90 -21.33
CA LEU A 499 -13.00 14.25 -21.75
C LEU A 499 -12.02 13.14 -21.39
N LEU A 500 -12.16 12.58 -20.17
CA LEU A 500 -11.38 11.44 -19.72
C LEU A 500 -11.63 10.20 -20.58
N ALA A 501 -12.89 9.93 -20.96
CA ALA A 501 -13.23 8.85 -21.87
C ALA A 501 -12.58 9.04 -23.26
N ALA A 502 -12.71 10.24 -23.83
CA ALA A 502 -12.13 10.61 -25.13
C ALA A 502 -10.62 10.40 -25.17
N ARG A 503 -9.90 11.03 -24.26
CA ARG A 503 -8.43 10.96 -24.26
C ARG A 503 -7.91 9.58 -23.86
N SER A 504 -8.59 8.88 -22.95
CA SER A 504 -8.23 7.48 -22.67
C SER A 504 -8.43 6.58 -23.89
N GLN A 505 -9.42 6.86 -24.75
CA GLN A 505 -9.58 6.16 -26.03
C GLN A 505 -8.51 6.57 -27.06
N ASP A 506 -8.14 7.85 -27.11
CA ASP A 506 -7.15 8.36 -28.06
C ASP A 506 -5.76 7.79 -27.85
N TYR A 507 -5.38 7.51 -26.60
CA TYR A 507 -4.03 7.06 -26.21
C TYR A 507 -3.95 5.63 -25.66
N ARG A 508 -5.08 5.10 -25.16
CA ARG A 508 -5.21 3.77 -24.54
C ARG A 508 -4.10 3.44 -23.53
N PRO A 509 -3.87 4.26 -22.50
CA PRO A 509 -2.75 4.02 -21.60
C PRO A 509 -3.06 2.89 -20.59
N LEU A 510 -2.06 2.04 -20.32
CA LEU A 510 -2.12 0.96 -19.33
C LEU A 510 -1.15 1.21 -18.17
N ALA A 511 -1.32 0.44 -17.09
CA ALA A 511 -0.48 0.50 -15.89
C ALA A 511 -0.19 -0.92 -15.33
N LEU A 512 0.41 -1.80 -16.15
CA LEU A 512 0.89 -3.10 -15.68
C LEU A 512 2.18 -2.94 -14.86
N GLY A 513 2.22 -3.51 -13.66
CA GLY A 513 3.39 -3.51 -12.79
C GLY A 513 3.71 -4.90 -12.25
N HIS A 514 4.81 -5.00 -11.52
CA HIS A 514 5.14 -6.16 -10.70
C HIS A 514 5.34 -5.77 -9.25
N ALA A 515 5.21 -6.74 -8.35
CA ALA A 515 5.47 -6.62 -6.94
C ALA A 515 6.30 -7.80 -6.44
N ASP A 516 6.73 -7.70 -5.19
CA ASP A 516 7.51 -8.69 -4.48
C ASP A 516 8.99 -8.80 -4.90
N ALA A 517 9.61 -7.69 -5.31
CA ALA A 517 11.01 -7.70 -5.71
C ALA A 517 11.96 -8.08 -4.56
N GLY A 518 11.71 -7.60 -3.34
CA GLY A 518 12.51 -7.93 -2.17
C GLY A 518 12.34 -9.38 -1.72
N GLY A 519 11.09 -9.87 -1.73
CA GLY A 519 10.76 -11.27 -1.41
C GLY A 519 11.39 -12.24 -2.41
N LEU A 520 11.26 -11.98 -3.71
CA LEU A 520 11.88 -12.78 -4.76
C LEU A 520 13.40 -12.90 -4.56
N LEU A 521 14.09 -11.76 -4.41
CA LEU A 521 15.55 -11.77 -4.28
C LEU A 521 16.00 -12.56 -3.05
N MET A 522 15.33 -12.37 -1.91
CA MET A 522 15.60 -13.12 -0.69
C MET A 522 15.39 -14.62 -0.89
N ALA A 523 14.26 -15.03 -1.47
CA ALA A 523 13.95 -16.44 -1.76
C ALA A 523 14.96 -17.08 -2.73
N MET A 524 15.55 -16.29 -3.62
CA MET A 524 16.61 -16.73 -4.53
C MET A 524 18.01 -16.77 -3.91
N GLY A 525 18.17 -16.43 -2.62
CA GLY A 525 19.48 -16.35 -1.99
C GLY A 525 20.31 -15.15 -2.46
N SER A 526 19.67 -14.08 -2.95
CA SER A 526 20.33 -12.88 -3.48
C SER A 526 20.01 -11.64 -2.65
N GLY A 527 21.02 -10.86 -2.26
CA GLY A 527 20.79 -9.63 -1.49
C GLY A 527 20.19 -8.50 -2.31
N TYR A 528 19.21 -7.79 -1.74
CA TYR A 528 18.54 -6.65 -2.38
C TYR A 528 19.51 -5.53 -2.79
N ALA A 529 20.48 -5.21 -1.93
CA ALA A 529 21.45 -4.13 -2.15
C ALA A 529 22.63 -4.53 -3.05
N THR A 530 22.68 -5.76 -3.56
CA THR A 530 23.78 -6.24 -4.42
C THR A 530 23.62 -5.75 -5.86
N ALA A 531 24.71 -5.81 -6.64
CA ALA A 531 24.63 -5.45 -8.05
C ALA A 531 23.87 -6.53 -8.86
N GLU A 532 24.00 -7.77 -8.43
CA GLU A 532 23.37 -8.95 -8.99
C GLU A 532 21.85 -8.92 -8.77
N GLY A 533 21.41 -8.56 -7.55
CA GLY A 533 20.00 -8.35 -7.24
C GLY A 533 19.38 -7.20 -8.05
N ARG A 534 20.09 -6.08 -8.22
CA ARG A 534 19.67 -4.99 -9.11
C ARG A 534 19.59 -5.42 -10.57
N ALA A 535 20.59 -6.16 -11.06
CA ALA A 535 20.62 -6.70 -12.41
C ALA A 535 19.44 -7.64 -12.66
N MET A 536 19.12 -8.52 -11.72
CA MET A 536 17.96 -9.43 -11.77
C MET A 536 16.63 -8.67 -11.89
N VAL A 537 16.34 -7.76 -10.96
CA VAL A 537 15.08 -7.00 -10.96
C VAL A 537 14.96 -6.11 -12.19
N SER A 538 16.06 -5.49 -12.62
CA SER A 538 16.07 -4.70 -13.85
C SER A 538 15.82 -5.55 -15.11
N ALA A 539 16.38 -6.77 -15.19
CA ALA A 539 16.13 -7.70 -16.29
C ALA A 539 14.67 -8.17 -16.32
N ILE A 540 14.08 -8.50 -15.17
CA ILE A 540 12.66 -8.86 -15.05
C ILE A 540 11.76 -7.68 -15.47
N THR A 541 12.09 -6.46 -15.03
CA THR A 541 11.35 -5.26 -15.43
C THR A 541 11.47 -4.98 -16.93
N ALA A 542 12.66 -5.17 -17.50
CA ALA A 542 12.91 -5.08 -18.93
C ALA A 542 12.10 -6.12 -19.72
N LEU A 543 12.01 -7.35 -19.21
CA LEU A 543 11.20 -8.42 -19.79
C LEU A 543 9.71 -8.09 -19.75
N MET A 544 9.18 -7.64 -18.62
CA MET A 544 7.76 -7.29 -18.47
C MET A 544 7.35 -6.22 -19.49
N THR A 545 8.09 -5.12 -19.55
CA THR A 545 7.73 -3.98 -20.42
C THR A 545 8.00 -4.28 -21.89
N GLY A 546 9.08 -5.01 -22.21
CA GLY A 546 9.34 -5.48 -23.57
C GLY A 546 8.22 -6.38 -24.07
N ALA A 547 7.81 -7.39 -23.26
CA ALA A 547 6.70 -8.28 -23.59
C ALA A 547 5.38 -7.51 -23.70
N ALA A 548 5.16 -6.49 -22.86
CA ALA A 548 3.97 -5.67 -22.89
C ALA A 548 3.88 -4.82 -24.18
N TYR A 549 4.98 -4.20 -24.63
CA TYR A 549 4.99 -3.47 -25.91
C TYR A 549 4.93 -4.42 -27.12
N ALA A 550 5.54 -5.60 -27.06
CA ALA A 550 5.39 -6.62 -28.10
C ALA A 550 3.91 -7.05 -28.24
N ALA A 551 3.24 -7.36 -27.13
CA ALA A 551 1.80 -7.64 -27.10
C ALA A 551 0.98 -6.44 -27.60
N SER A 552 1.37 -5.22 -27.24
CA SER A 552 0.72 -4.01 -27.74
C SER A 552 0.84 -3.83 -29.25
N ALA A 553 1.95 -4.23 -29.87
CA ALA A 553 2.13 -4.19 -31.32
C ALA A 553 1.36 -5.33 -32.00
N GLU A 554 1.30 -6.52 -31.38
CA GLU A 554 0.47 -7.64 -31.83
C GLU A 554 -1.02 -7.26 -31.87
N ILE A 555 -1.54 -6.64 -30.80
CA ILE A 555 -2.92 -6.16 -30.77
C ILE A 555 -3.14 -5.08 -31.84
N ALA A 556 -2.15 -4.21 -32.08
CA ALA A 556 -2.25 -3.18 -33.12
C ALA A 556 -2.36 -3.76 -34.54
N ALA A 557 -1.72 -4.90 -34.82
CA ALA A 557 -1.86 -5.58 -36.11
C ALA A 557 -3.29 -6.06 -36.38
N GLU A 558 -4.03 -6.44 -35.32
CA GLU A 558 -5.40 -6.96 -35.42
C GLU A 558 -6.48 -5.89 -35.23
N LYS A 559 -6.21 -4.86 -34.42
CA LYS A 559 -7.19 -3.85 -33.97
C LYS A 559 -6.83 -2.41 -34.33
N GLY A 560 -5.68 -2.20 -34.95
CA GLY A 560 -5.11 -0.88 -35.23
C GLY A 560 -4.37 -0.29 -34.02
N ALA A 561 -3.42 0.61 -34.30
CA ALA A 561 -2.74 1.42 -33.28
C ALA A 561 -3.73 2.33 -32.51
N PHE A 562 -3.28 2.94 -31.41
CA PHE A 562 -4.08 3.98 -30.76
C PHE A 562 -4.37 5.16 -31.73
N PRO A 563 -5.54 5.81 -31.64
CA PRO A 563 -5.94 6.85 -32.59
C PRO A 563 -4.94 7.99 -32.78
N ALA A 564 -4.25 8.41 -31.72
CA ALA A 564 -3.25 9.48 -31.79
C ALA A 564 -1.85 9.04 -32.31
N TRP A 565 -1.68 7.78 -32.70
CA TRP A 565 -0.39 7.24 -33.19
C TRP A 565 0.20 8.01 -34.36
N PRO A 566 -0.55 8.38 -35.44
CA PRO A 566 0.04 9.05 -36.60
C PRO A 566 0.77 10.35 -36.25
N ARG A 567 0.28 11.08 -35.24
CA ARG A 567 0.92 12.32 -34.76
C ARG A 567 2.13 12.04 -33.85
N ASN A 568 2.14 10.91 -33.17
CA ASN A 568 3.10 10.61 -32.10
C ASN A 568 4.13 9.52 -32.45
N ALA A 569 4.06 8.92 -33.63
CA ALA A 569 4.91 7.80 -34.03
C ALA A 569 6.41 8.08 -33.85
N CYS A 570 6.89 9.28 -34.24
CA CYS A 570 8.30 9.66 -34.07
C CYS A 570 8.70 9.72 -32.59
N SER A 571 7.90 10.38 -31.75
CA SER A 571 8.14 10.50 -30.30
C SER A 571 8.15 9.13 -29.63
N MET A 572 7.15 8.30 -29.94
CA MET A 572 7.02 6.97 -29.37
C MET A 572 8.14 6.02 -29.81
N LEU A 573 8.50 6.00 -31.09
CA LEU A 573 9.59 5.16 -31.60
C LEU A 573 10.94 5.57 -31.00
N ARG A 574 11.19 6.87 -30.78
CA ARG A 574 12.38 7.33 -30.04
C ARG A 574 12.44 6.73 -28.64
N VAL A 575 11.34 6.81 -27.90
CA VAL A 575 11.23 6.30 -26.52
C VAL A 575 11.40 4.78 -26.47
N VAL A 576 10.69 4.04 -27.32
CA VAL A 576 10.81 2.56 -27.39
C VAL A 576 12.22 2.14 -27.81
N LYS A 577 12.87 2.86 -28.73
CA LYS A 577 14.28 2.62 -29.08
C LYS A 577 15.23 2.90 -27.91
N ASN A 578 14.95 3.91 -27.08
CA ASN A 578 15.72 4.14 -25.85
C ASN A 578 15.56 3.00 -24.84
N HIS A 579 14.35 2.49 -24.62
CA HIS A 579 14.13 1.31 -23.78
C HIS A 579 14.90 0.08 -24.32
N ARG A 580 14.82 -0.16 -25.64
CA ARG A 580 15.58 -1.22 -26.32
C ARG A 580 17.10 -1.05 -26.16
N ARG A 581 17.63 0.17 -26.31
CA ARG A 581 19.06 0.48 -26.10
C ARG A 581 19.48 0.17 -24.66
N ALA A 582 18.66 0.56 -23.67
CA ALA A 582 18.89 0.21 -22.27
C ALA A 582 18.94 -1.31 -22.06
N ALA A 583 18.01 -2.07 -22.65
CA ALA A 583 17.94 -3.52 -22.52
C ALA A 583 19.10 -4.23 -23.25
N GLY A 584 19.60 -3.61 -24.32
CA GLY A 584 20.81 -4.03 -25.03
C GLY A 584 22.12 -3.72 -24.28
N GLY A 585 22.08 -2.96 -23.18
CA GLY A 585 23.29 -2.54 -22.46
C GLY A 585 24.01 -1.33 -23.10
N VAL A 586 23.35 -0.59 -24.00
CA VAL A 586 23.98 0.46 -24.82
C VAL A 586 23.60 1.87 -24.35
N GLY A 587 24.59 2.73 -24.11
CA GLY A 587 24.42 4.08 -23.56
C GLY A 587 24.11 5.21 -24.57
N ALA A 588 23.92 4.93 -25.86
CA ALA A 588 23.67 5.93 -26.90
C ALA A 588 22.20 6.37 -26.96
N PHE A 589 21.70 6.97 -25.87
CA PHE A 589 20.32 7.42 -25.74
C PHE A 589 20.04 8.70 -26.54
N GLU A 590 18.79 8.85 -26.99
CA GLU A 590 18.35 9.99 -27.80
C GLU A 590 17.40 10.89 -27.01
N GLY A 591 17.73 12.19 -26.92
CA GLY A 591 16.85 13.21 -26.33
C GLY A 591 16.67 13.13 -24.81
N LEU A 592 17.67 12.60 -24.08
CA LEU A 592 17.67 12.53 -22.61
C LEU A 592 18.72 13.50 -22.03
N GLY A 593 18.32 14.31 -21.04
CA GLY A 593 19.21 15.25 -20.34
C GLY A 593 20.07 14.56 -19.26
N ILE A 594 19.46 13.66 -18.49
CA ILE A 594 20.14 12.76 -17.57
C ILE A 594 20.10 11.36 -18.16
N LEU A 595 21.26 10.71 -18.27
CA LEU A 595 21.36 9.38 -18.85
C LEU A 595 20.94 8.32 -17.81
N PRO A 596 20.06 7.38 -18.18
CA PRO A 596 19.63 6.30 -17.30
C PRO A 596 20.72 5.22 -17.19
N ARG A 597 20.54 4.29 -16.23
CA ARG A 597 21.42 3.12 -16.10
C ARG A 597 20.99 2.01 -17.09
N PRO A 598 21.85 1.59 -18.04
CA PRO A 598 21.53 0.45 -18.90
C PRO A 598 21.52 -0.87 -18.11
N LEU A 599 20.94 -1.92 -18.70
CA LEU A 599 20.89 -3.25 -18.10
C LEU A 599 22.30 -3.81 -17.92
N ASP A 600 22.63 -4.21 -16.69
CA ASP A 600 23.87 -4.93 -16.38
C ASP A 600 23.65 -6.43 -16.61
N ALA A 601 23.82 -6.85 -17.87
CA ALA A 601 23.59 -8.23 -18.28
C ALA A 601 24.58 -9.22 -17.65
N ASP A 602 25.82 -8.79 -17.43
CA ASP A 602 26.91 -9.66 -16.95
C ASP A 602 26.72 -10.05 -15.48
N ARG A 603 26.03 -9.19 -14.70
CA ARG A 603 25.71 -9.44 -13.29
C ARG A 603 24.35 -10.08 -13.07
N CYS A 604 23.53 -10.26 -14.10
CA CYS A 604 22.24 -10.92 -13.94
C CYS A 604 22.47 -12.42 -13.67
N PRO A 605 22.03 -12.97 -12.51
CA PRO A 605 22.26 -14.37 -12.17
C PRO A 605 21.63 -15.36 -13.16
N GLN A 606 20.63 -14.91 -13.91
CA GLN A 606 19.84 -15.75 -14.81
C GLN A 606 19.82 -15.17 -16.24
N PRO A 607 20.75 -15.61 -17.12
CA PRO A 607 20.94 -15.03 -18.46
C PRO A 607 19.76 -15.16 -19.42
N ASP A 608 18.88 -16.15 -19.26
CA ASP A 608 17.73 -16.34 -20.15
C ASP A 608 16.69 -15.21 -20.00
N ILE A 609 16.59 -14.57 -18.83
CA ILE A 609 15.75 -13.37 -18.64
C ILE A 609 16.26 -12.24 -19.53
N VAL A 610 17.57 -12.00 -19.53
CA VAL A 610 18.21 -10.97 -20.36
C VAL A 610 17.99 -11.25 -21.83
N ALA A 611 18.20 -12.50 -22.25
CA ALA A 611 18.01 -12.91 -23.65
C ALA A 611 16.55 -12.70 -24.10
N ARG A 612 15.58 -13.13 -23.29
CA ARG A 612 14.16 -12.96 -23.59
C ARG A 612 13.74 -11.50 -23.57
N ALA A 613 14.23 -10.70 -22.63
CA ALA A 613 13.93 -9.26 -22.57
C ALA A 613 14.40 -8.55 -23.85
N ARG A 614 15.62 -8.82 -24.31
CA ARG A 614 16.16 -8.27 -25.57
C ARG A 614 15.30 -8.65 -26.77
N LEU A 615 14.95 -9.92 -26.88
CA LEU A 615 14.08 -10.42 -27.95
C LEU A 615 12.72 -9.71 -27.94
N CYS A 616 12.06 -9.56 -26.79
CA CYS A 616 10.78 -8.86 -26.73
C CYS A 616 10.88 -7.38 -27.16
N TRP A 617 11.99 -6.69 -26.84
CA TRP A 617 12.21 -5.32 -27.32
C TRP A 617 12.53 -5.23 -28.81
N ASP A 618 13.27 -6.21 -29.36
CA ASP A 618 13.50 -6.33 -30.79
C ASP A 618 12.18 -6.57 -31.53
N ASP A 619 11.37 -7.51 -31.05
CA ASP A 619 10.04 -7.84 -31.58
C ASP A 619 9.11 -6.62 -31.54
N ALA A 620 9.07 -5.90 -30.41
CA ALA A 620 8.26 -4.70 -30.26
C ALA A 620 8.63 -3.61 -31.29
N VAL A 621 9.92 -3.33 -31.48
CA VAL A 621 10.38 -2.33 -32.45
C VAL A 621 10.14 -2.78 -33.88
N ALA A 622 10.37 -4.05 -34.20
CA ALA A 622 10.14 -4.60 -35.53
C ALA A 622 8.65 -4.60 -35.90
N ALA A 623 7.78 -5.06 -35.00
CA ALA A 623 6.33 -5.11 -35.22
C ALA A 623 5.71 -3.72 -35.36
N ALA A 624 6.20 -2.73 -34.59
CA ALA A 624 5.71 -1.35 -34.66
C ALA A 624 5.99 -0.65 -35.98
N ALA A 625 6.99 -1.10 -36.76
CA ALA A 625 7.28 -0.53 -38.07
C ALA A 625 6.16 -0.75 -39.09
N GLY A 626 5.38 -1.83 -38.95
CA GLY A 626 4.25 -2.14 -39.83
C GLY A 626 2.92 -1.54 -39.36
N HIS A 627 2.61 -1.68 -38.07
CA HIS A 627 1.25 -1.47 -37.56
C HIS A 627 1.14 -0.44 -36.42
N GLY A 628 2.28 0.07 -35.93
CA GLY A 628 2.34 0.90 -34.73
C GLY A 628 2.05 0.13 -33.43
N PHE A 629 1.70 0.87 -32.37
CA PHE A 629 1.36 0.31 -31.06
C PHE A 629 -0.10 0.59 -30.71
N ARG A 630 -0.74 -0.37 -30.03
CA ARG A 630 -2.09 -0.20 -29.49
C ARG A 630 -2.18 0.77 -28.30
N HIS A 631 -1.09 0.92 -27.53
CA HIS A 631 -1.10 1.67 -26.27
C HIS A 631 0.08 2.65 -26.21
N ALA A 632 -0.18 3.90 -25.84
CA ALA A 632 0.88 4.91 -25.70
C ALA A 632 1.76 4.69 -24.46
N GLN A 633 1.23 4.06 -23.41
CA GLN A 633 1.93 3.63 -22.20
C GLN A 633 1.44 2.23 -21.81
N VAL A 634 2.32 1.36 -21.32
CA VAL A 634 1.97 -0.04 -21.00
C VAL A 634 2.24 -0.44 -19.54
N THR A 635 3.30 0.11 -18.92
CA THR A 635 3.76 -0.30 -17.60
C THR A 635 3.97 0.86 -16.63
N ALA A 636 3.72 0.57 -15.35
CA ALA A 636 3.93 1.45 -14.19
C ALA A 636 4.20 0.58 -12.96
N LEU A 637 5.30 0.82 -12.24
CA LEU A 637 5.56 0.11 -10.98
C LEU A 637 4.88 0.89 -9.85
N ARG A 638 4.06 0.20 -9.06
CA ARG A 638 3.23 0.78 -8.02
C ARG A 638 3.48 0.08 -6.70
N GLN A 639 3.19 0.76 -5.60
CA GLN A 639 3.01 0.14 -4.30
C GLN A 639 1.53 0.17 -3.96
N ASP A 640 0.89 -1.00 -4.01
CA ASP A 640 -0.52 -1.16 -3.68
C ASP A 640 -0.68 -2.25 -2.62
N PRO A 641 -0.50 -1.92 -1.33
CA PRO A 641 -0.54 -2.93 -0.27
C PRO A 641 -1.83 -3.78 -0.20
N VAL A 642 -2.94 -3.33 -0.81
CA VAL A 642 -4.17 -4.15 -0.83
C VAL A 642 -4.01 -5.25 -1.88
N THR A 643 -3.61 -4.90 -3.10
CA THR A 643 -3.33 -5.89 -4.15
C THR A 643 -2.12 -6.76 -3.81
N ASP A 644 -1.05 -6.18 -3.25
CA ASP A 644 0.15 -6.92 -2.87
C ASP A 644 -0.16 -7.97 -1.78
N ARG A 645 -0.96 -7.61 -0.76
CA ARG A 645 -1.44 -8.57 0.26
C ARG A 645 -2.42 -9.60 -0.29
N LEU A 646 -3.28 -9.24 -1.25
CA LEU A 646 -4.14 -10.21 -1.94
C LEU A 646 -3.30 -11.26 -2.67
N LEU A 647 -2.15 -10.86 -3.19
CA LEU A 647 -1.22 -11.72 -3.91
C LEU A 647 -0.24 -12.48 -3.00
N ASP A 648 -0.36 -12.33 -1.67
CA ASP A 648 0.60 -12.87 -0.69
C ASP A 648 2.06 -12.46 -0.99
N CYS A 649 2.26 -11.24 -1.50
CA CYS A 649 3.60 -10.69 -1.66
C CYS A 649 4.23 -10.41 -0.28
N GLU A 650 5.47 -10.84 -0.06
CA GLU A 650 6.26 -10.52 1.14
C GLU A 650 6.62 -9.02 1.17
N THR A 651 6.83 -8.44 -0.01
CA THR A 651 7.26 -7.04 -0.19
C THR A 651 6.36 -6.28 -1.17
N THR A 652 6.20 -4.96 -0.95
CA THR A 652 5.32 -4.13 -1.77
C THR A 652 6.04 -3.54 -2.98
N GLY A 653 5.51 -3.76 -4.18
CA GLY A 653 6.13 -3.30 -5.42
C GLY A 653 7.61 -3.70 -5.53
N ILE A 654 8.47 -2.71 -5.78
CA ILE A 654 9.92 -2.90 -5.88
C ILE A 654 10.68 -2.76 -4.54
N ALA A 655 9.99 -2.50 -3.43
CA ALA A 655 10.64 -2.23 -2.15
C ALA A 655 11.37 -3.46 -1.59
N PRO A 656 12.38 -3.24 -0.73
CA PRO A 656 12.96 -4.32 0.07
C PRO A 656 12.01 -4.78 1.18
N ALA A 657 12.34 -5.90 1.81
CA ALA A 657 11.68 -6.33 3.04
C ALA A 657 11.93 -5.32 4.17
N THR A 658 10.87 -5.05 4.96
CA THR A 658 10.96 -4.16 6.12
C THR A 658 11.50 -4.88 7.35
N ALA A 659 11.10 -6.14 7.53
CA ALA A 659 11.52 -7.03 8.60
C ALA A 659 11.42 -8.48 8.11
N LEU A 660 12.11 -9.38 8.82
CA LEU A 660 12.02 -10.83 8.59
C LEU A 660 10.82 -11.48 9.30
N ILE A 661 10.24 -10.78 10.28
CA ILE A 661 9.12 -11.25 11.08
C ILE A 661 7.91 -10.37 10.83
N HIS A 662 6.80 -11.02 10.56
CA HIS A 662 5.48 -10.42 10.41
C HIS A 662 4.56 -10.87 11.54
N TRP A 663 3.48 -10.11 11.75
CA TRP A 663 2.45 -10.44 12.72
C TRP A 663 1.19 -10.84 11.96
N GLU A 664 0.70 -12.05 12.25
CA GLU A 664 -0.54 -12.57 11.69
C GLU A 664 -1.65 -12.55 12.73
N PRO A 665 -2.87 -12.12 12.36
CA PRO A 665 -4.04 -12.32 13.20
C PRO A 665 -4.27 -13.81 13.47
N SER A 666 -4.52 -14.17 14.73
CA SER A 666 -4.85 -15.55 15.12
C SER A 666 -6.33 -15.68 15.51
N PRO A 667 -6.96 -16.86 15.32
CA PRO A 667 -8.35 -17.10 15.71
C PRO A 667 -8.70 -16.86 17.18
N ASP A 668 -7.71 -16.89 18.09
CA ASP A 668 -7.82 -16.61 19.52
C ASP A 668 -7.68 -15.11 19.88
N GLY A 669 -7.44 -14.26 18.87
CA GLY A 669 -7.31 -12.82 19.02
C GLY A 669 -5.93 -12.34 19.47
N GLN A 670 -4.95 -13.24 19.63
CA GLN A 670 -3.56 -12.86 19.94
C GLN A 670 -2.72 -12.86 18.65
N PRO A 671 -2.08 -11.74 18.26
CA PRO A 671 -1.28 -11.73 17.04
C PRO A 671 -0.09 -12.70 17.16
N ARG A 672 0.09 -13.54 16.15
CA ARG A 672 1.16 -14.55 16.10
C ARG A 672 2.33 -14.02 15.28
N ARG A 673 3.55 -14.23 15.78
CA ARG A 673 4.77 -13.94 15.01
C ARG A 673 4.98 -15.02 13.97
N VAL A 674 5.30 -14.60 12.76
CA VAL A 674 5.54 -15.49 11.62
C VAL A 674 6.79 -15.01 10.89
N LEU A 675 7.67 -15.94 10.55
CA LEU A 675 8.84 -15.65 9.74
C LEU A 675 8.41 -15.55 8.27
N ALA A 676 8.94 -14.57 7.54
CA ALA A 676 8.73 -14.45 6.10
C ALA A 676 9.15 -15.75 5.40
N SER A 677 8.31 -16.26 4.50
CA SER A 677 8.54 -17.54 3.83
C SER A 677 9.81 -17.51 2.97
N ALA A 678 10.10 -16.35 2.38
CA ALA A 678 11.31 -16.08 1.61
C ALA A 678 12.62 -16.32 2.38
N VAL A 679 12.61 -16.30 3.72
CA VAL A 679 13.80 -16.61 4.52
C VAL A 679 14.17 -18.09 4.41
N GLU A 680 13.19 -18.98 4.54
CA GLU A 680 13.42 -20.43 4.44
C GLU A 680 13.84 -20.82 3.03
N ASP A 681 13.18 -20.25 2.01
CA ASP A 681 13.52 -20.46 0.61
C ASP A 681 14.93 -19.95 0.29
N GLY A 682 15.29 -18.76 0.79
CA GLY A 682 16.62 -18.18 0.61
C GLY A 682 17.73 -19.03 1.24
N LEU A 683 17.51 -19.54 2.45
CA LEU A 683 18.47 -20.44 3.11
C LEU A 683 18.62 -21.76 2.34
N ALA A 684 17.52 -22.30 1.80
CA ALA A 684 17.56 -23.49 0.95
C ALA A 684 18.32 -23.24 -0.36
N ALA A 685 18.11 -22.08 -1.00
CA ALA A 685 18.81 -21.67 -2.21
C ALA A 685 20.34 -21.51 -1.97
N LEU A 686 20.73 -21.09 -0.77
CA LEU A 686 22.13 -21.01 -0.33
C LEU A 686 22.74 -22.38 0.05
N GLY A 687 21.93 -23.45 -0.01
CA GLY A 687 22.37 -24.83 0.21
C GLY A 687 22.31 -25.30 1.66
N HIS A 688 21.59 -24.60 2.55
CA HIS A 688 21.41 -25.08 3.93
C HIS A 688 20.45 -26.28 3.99
N PRO A 689 20.80 -27.36 4.72
CA PRO A 689 19.90 -28.48 4.95
C PRO A 689 18.77 -28.09 5.91
N ARG A 690 17.63 -28.80 5.81
CA ARG A 690 16.42 -28.53 6.63
C ARG A 690 16.67 -28.40 8.13
N VAL A 691 17.63 -29.16 8.67
CA VAL A 691 17.97 -29.11 10.11
C VAL A 691 18.66 -27.80 10.48
N GLU A 692 19.57 -27.31 9.63
CA GLU A 692 20.21 -26.01 9.83
C GLU A 692 19.20 -24.88 9.65
N ILE A 693 18.33 -24.97 8.64
CA ILE A 693 17.26 -23.99 8.43
C ILE A 693 16.40 -23.89 9.69
N ALA A 694 15.91 -25.01 10.23
CA ALA A 694 15.11 -25.00 11.45
C ALA A 694 15.83 -24.37 12.66
N ALA A 695 17.14 -24.60 12.80
CA ALA A 695 17.93 -23.98 13.86
C ALA A 695 18.11 -22.48 13.65
N ILE A 696 18.33 -22.05 12.41
CA ILE A 696 18.45 -20.65 12.02
C ILE A 696 17.12 -19.91 12.22
N THR A 697 15.99 -20.49 11.79
CA THR A 697 14.67 -19.87 11.94
C THR A 697 14.26 -19.77 13.41
N ALA A 698 14.55 -20.79 14.21
CA ALA A 698 14.30 -20.78 15.66
C ALA A 698 15.09 -19.68 16.39
N HIS A 699 16.31 -19.36 15.93
CA HIS A 699 17.09 -18.21 16.44
C HIS A 699 16.41 -16.87 16.19
N VAL A 700 15.69 -16.73 15.06
CA VAL A 700 15.02 -15.50 14.66
C VAL A 700 13.67 -15.34 15.37
N ILE A 701 12.81 -16.36 15.31
CA ILE A 701 11.43 -16.29 15.80
C ILE A 701 11.29 -16.63 17.29
N GLY A 702 12.23 -17.42 17.83
CA GLY A 702 12.21 -17.91 19.20
C GLY A 702 11.49 -19.26 19.33
N HIS A 703 11.74 -19.93 20.46
CA HIS A 703 11.17 -21.25 20.75
C HIS A 703 9.83 -21.18 21.49
N GLY A 704 9.42 -20.00 21.96
CA GLY A 704 8.19 -19.80 22.71
C GLY A 704 8.15 -20.47 24.09
N SER A 705 9.25 -21.08 24.55
CA SER A 705 9.33 -21.82 25.80
C SER A 705 10.70 -21.69 26.48
N LEU A 706 10.72 -21.76 27.81
CA LEU A 706 11.94 -21.76 28.61
C LEU A 706 12.54 -23.17 28.77
N GLU A 707 11.88 -24.24 28.31
CA GLU A 707 12.28 -25.63 28.61
C GLU A 707 13.78 -25.91 28.42
N ASN A 708 14.34 -25.46 27.28
CA ASN A 708 15.74 -25.66 26.91
C ASN A 708 16.52 -24.35 26.78
N ALA A 709 16.01 -23.25 27.34
CA ALA A 709 16.66 -21.95 27.24
C ALA A 709 18.03 -21.93 27.95
N PRO A 710 19.00 -21.14 27.45
CA PRO A 710 20.30 -21.03 28.09
C PRO A 710 20.16 -20.30 29.43
N TRP A 711 20.85 -20.82 30.46
CA TRP A 711 20.92 -20.28 31.83
C TRP A 711 19.62 -20.31 32.65
N ILE A 712 18.51 -19.80 32.09
CA ILE A 712 17.20 -19.78 32.71
C ILE A 712 16.31 -20.73 31.93
N ASN A 713 16.21 -21.97 32.41
CA ASN A 713 15.33 -23.02 31.92
C ASN A 713 14.63 -23.77 33.04
N HIS A 714 13.76 -24.72 32.68
CA HIS A 714 13.00 -25.52 33.66
C HIS A 714 13.90 -26.16 34.72
N THR A 715 15.05 -26.72 34.33
CA THR A 715 16.00 -27.34 35.25
C THR A 715 16.57 -26.32 36.25
N SER A 716 17.02 -25.16 35.75
CA SER A 716 17.56 -24.10 36.61
C SER A 716 16.50 -23.49 37.54
N LEU A 717 15.26 -23.34 37.06
CA LEU A 717 14.15 -22.76 37.83
C LEU A 717 13.64 -23.73 38.90
N LEU A 718 13.62 -25.04 38.60
CA LEU A 718 13.41 -26.08 39.62
C LEU A 718 14.48 -26.01 40.71
N GLY A 719 15.74 -25.78 40.33
CA GLY A 719 16.83 -25.54 41.28
C GLY A 719 16.64 -24.30 42.16
N GLN A 720 15.84 -23.32 41.72
CA GLN A 720 15.45 -22.13 42.48
C GLN A 720 14.15 -22.31 43.28
N GLY A 721 13.58 -23.52 43.30
CA GLY A 721 12.38 -23.85 44.08
C GLY A 721 11.05 -23.69 43.34
N LEU A 722 11.04 -23.37 42.04
CA LEU A 722 9.81 -23.33 41.24
C LEU A 722 9.37 -24.75 40.88
N GLY A 723 8.23 -25.19 41.41
CA GLY A 723 7.67 -26.51 41.11
C GLY A 723 6.99 -26.59 39.74
N ALA A 724 6.48 -27.78 39.41
CA ALA A 724 5.81 -28.02 38.13
C ALA A 724 4.60 -27.11 37.88
N GLY A 725 3.86 -26.74 38.94
CA GLY A 725 2.69 -25.84 38.84
C GLY A 725 3.09 -24.39 38.56
N GLU A 726 4.21 -23.93 39.11
CA GLU A 726 4.80 -22.62 38.82
C GLU A 726 5.30 -22.56 37.38
N LEU A 727 6.04 -23.59 36.95
CA LEU A 727 6.55 -23.67 35.58
C LEU A 727 5.43 -23.66 34.55
N ALA A 728 4.36 -24.44 34.76
CA ALA A 728 3.20 -24.44 33.87
C ALA A 728 2.55 -23.04 33.75
N ARG A 729 2.50 -22.26 34.85
CA ARG A 729 1.98 -20.89 34.83
C ARG A 729 2.92 -19.92 34.11
N VAL A 730 4.23 -20.08 34.26
CA VAL A 730 5.22 -19.30 33.51
C VAL A 730 5.10 -19.56 32.02
N GLU A 731 5.07 -20.82 31.59
CA GLU A 731 4.90 -21.20 30.18
C GLU A 731 3.59 -20.65 29.59
N ALA A 732 2.49 -20.76 30.33
CA ALA A 732 1.22 -20.16 29.92
C ALA A 732 1.30 -18.63 29.78
N ALA A 733 2.05 -17.95 30.65
CA ALA A 733 2.24 -16.50 30.58
C ALA A 733 3.19 -16.06 29.45
N LEU A 734 4.11 -16.91 28.99
CA LEU A 734 5.00 -16.60 27.87
C LEU A 734 4.24 -16.39 26.56
N VAL A 735 3.07 -17.04 26.40
CA VAL A 735 2.22 -16.94 25.20
C VAL A 735 1.82 -15.48 24.90
N SER A 736 1.54 -14.68 25.93
CA SER A 736 1.13 -13.27 25.77
C SER A 736 2.19 -12.27 26.25
N ALA A 737 3.35 -12.74 26.69
CA ALA A 737 4.43 -11.87 27.13
C ALA A 737 5.28 -11.40 25.94
N THR A 738 5.91 -10.24 26.06
CA THR A 738 6.91 -9.73 25.11
C THR A 738 8.35 -9.85 25.62
N HIS A 739 8.50 -10.24 26.90
CA HIS A 739 9.77 -10.48 27.56
C HIS A 739 9.59 -11.46 28.71
N ILE A 740 10.60 -12.28 29.01
CA ILE A 740 10.54 -13.28 30.10
C ILE A 740 10.32 -12.65 31.49
N ARG A 741 10.58 -11.35 31.64
CA ARG A 741 10.38 -10.59 32.88
C ARG A 741 8.89 -10.38 33.17
N PHE A 742 8.08 -10.32 32.11
CA PHE A 742 6.63 -10.18 32.23
C PHE A 742 5.94 -11.52 32.46
N ALA A 743 6.59 -12.64 32.13
CA ALA A 743 6.09 -13.97 32.47
C ALA A 743 6.51 -14.40 33.89
N LEU A 744 7.75 -14.11 34.30
CA LEU A 744 8.26 -14.41 35.64
C LEU A 744 8.03 -13.24 36.60
N THR A 745 6.78 -13.07 37.02
CA THR A 745 6.38 -12.05 38.01
C THR A 745 5.80 -12.68 39.27
N PRO A 746 5.76 -11.95 40.40
CA PRO A 746 5.07 -12.42 41.59
C PRO A 746 3.58 -12.72 41.38
N TRP A 747 2.95 -12.06 40.39
CA TRP A 747 1.56 -12.28 40.03
C TRP A 747 1.37 -13.63 39.31
N THR A 748 2.25 -13.95 38.36
CA THR A 748 2.22 -15.24 37.65
C THR A 748 2.46 -16.41 38.61
N LEU A 749 3.47 -16.28 39.49
CA LEU A 749 3.85 -17.31 40.45
C LEU A 749 2.93 -17.36 41.68
N GLY A 750 2.16 -16.31 41.93
CA GLY A 750 1.28 -16.19 43.08
C GLY A 750 2.02 -15.65 44.32
N LEU A 751 1.39 -14.69 44.99
CA LEU A 751 1.98 -13.99 46.13
C LEU A 751 2.28 -14.91 47.32
N GLY A 752 1.46 -15.95 47.53
CA GLY A 752 1.68 -16.96 48.58
C GLY A 752 2.99 -17.72 48.38
N PHE A 753 3.21 -18.24 47.16
CA PHE A 753 4.46 -18.91 46.79
C PHE A 753 5.67 -17.97 46.94
N CYS A 754 5.54 -16.73 46.46
CA CYS A 754 6.62 -15.75 46.56
C CYS A 754 7.01 -15.42 48.01
N ARG A 755 6.05 -15.37 48.93
CA ARG A 755 6.30 -15.08 50.34
C ARG A 755 6.80 -16.29 51.11
N GLU A 756 6.17 -17.44 50.90
CA GLU A 756 6.33 -18.64 51.75
C GLU A 756 7.43 -19.57 51.26
N VAL A 757 7.71 -19.58 49.95
CA VAL A 757 8.75 -20.42 49.34
C VAL A 757 9.97 -19.60 48.94
N LEU A 758 9.78 -18.47 48.25
CA LEU A 758 10.88 -17.59 47.84
C LEU A 758 11.33 -16.59 48.92
N GLY A 759 10.60 -16.51 50.04
CA GLY A 759 10.98 -15.66 51.18
C GLY A 759 10.89 -14.16 50.92
N LEU A 760 10.10 -13.72 49.94
CA LEU A 760 10.03 -12.30 49.54
C LEU A 760 9.20 -11.46 50.56
N PRO A 761 9.77 -10.37 51.12
CA PRO A 761 9.06 -9.49 52.03
C PRO A 761 7.97 -8.67 51.31
N ALA A 762 6.89 -8.35 52.03
CA ALA A 762 5.73 -7.66 51.48
C ALA A 762 6.06 -6.30 50.82
N ALA A 763 7.09 -5.60 51.30
CA ALA A 763 7.54 -4.34 50.72
C ALA A 763 8.10 -4.49 49.29
N GLN A 764 8.80 -5.60 49.00
CA GLN A 764 9.32 -5.88 47.66
C GLN A 764 8.21 -6.32 46.70
N LEU A 765 7.23 -7.08 47.19
CA LEU A 765 6.07 -7.50 46.40
C LEU A 765 5.15 -6.32 46.02
N ALA A 766 5.23 -5.21 46.76
CA ALA A 766 4.49 -3.98 46.49
C ALA A 766 5.24 -3.00 45.56
N ASP A 767 6.51 -3.25 45.23
CA ASP A 767 7.32 -2.40 44.35
C ASP A 767 7.05 -2.76 42.87
N PRO A 768 6.48 -1.84 42.07
CA PRO A 768 6.24 -2.07 40.65
C PRO A 768 7.52 -2.26 39.82
N ALA A 769 8.68 -1.86 40.33
CA ALA A 769 9.97 -2.00 39.67
C ALA A 769 10.73 -3.29 40.09
N PHE A 770 10.14 -4.14 40.92
CA PHE A 770 10.79 -5.35 41.41
C PHE A 770 11.12 -6.34 40.29
N ASP A 771 12.40 -6.68 40.14
CA ASP A 771 12.90 -7.65 39.18
C ASP A 771 13.15 -9.01 39.84
N LEU A 772 12.20 -9.92 39.66
CA LEU A 772 12.28 -11.27 40.24
C LEU A 772 13.47 -12.07 39.70
N LEU A 773 13.82 -11.92 38.42
CA LEU A 773 14.92 -12.70 37.82
C LEU A 773 16.27 -12.27 38.40
N ALA A 774 16.48 -10.96 38.58
CA ALA A 774 17.67 -10.46 39.27
C ALA A 774 17.70 -10.92 40.74
N HIS A 775 16.56 -10.95 41.44
CA HIS A 775 16.49 -11.43 42.81
C HIS A 775 16.88 -12.92 42.94
N LEU A 776 16.49 -13.75 41.97
CA LEU A 776 16.89 -15.17 41.89
C LEU A 776 18.37 -15.36 41.51
N GLY A 777 19.15 -14.27 41.37
CA GLY A 777 20.59 -14.31 41.14
C GLY A 777 21.00 -14.39 39.68
N PHE A 778 20.09 -14.22 38.73
CA PHE A 778 20.42 -14.24 37.30
C PHE A 778 21.02 -12.91 36.85
N ALA A 779 22.18 -12.97 36.18
CA ALA A 779 22.84 -11.81 35.62
C ALA A 779 22.06 -11.25 34.42
N PRO A 780 22.15 -9.94 34.11
CA PRO A 780 21.48 -9.34 32.96
C PRO A 780 21.76 -10.04 31.62
N ALA A 781 23.00 -10.53 31.41
CA ALA A 781 23.36 -11.28 30.21
C ALA A 781 22.67 -12.65 30.11
N GLN A 782 22.44 -13.33 31.24
CA GLN A 782 21.73 -14.60 31.29
C GLN A 782 20.24 -14.39 30.97
N ILE A 783 19.65 -13.33 31.53
CA ILE A 783 18.28 -12.90 31.24
C ILE A 783 18.12 -12.57 29.75
N ALA A 784 19.06 -11.81 29.17
CA ALA A 784 19.03 -11.47 27.76
C ALA A 784 19.14 -12.72 26.86
N ALA A 785 20.03 -13.66 27.20
CA ALA A 785 20.20 -14.91 26.44
C ALA A 785 18.95 -15.82 26.49
N ALA A 786 18.36 -15.99 27.67
CA ALA A 786 17.10 -16.73 27.81
C ALA A 786 15.95 -16.03 27.09
N ASN A 787 15.88 -14.69 27.17
CA ASN A 787 14.86 -13.92 26.47
C ASN A 787 14.97 -14.07 24.95
N ALA A 788 16.19 -13.98 24.41
CA ALA A 788 16.46 -14.19 23.00
C ALA A 788 16.13 -15.63 22.55
N TYR A 789 16.30 -16.63 23.41
CA TYR A 789 15.90 -18.00 23.09
C TYR A 789 14.38 -18.16 22.98
N VAL A 790 13.64 -17.57 23.92
CA VAL A 790 12.17 -17.69 23.99
C VAL A 790 11.50 -16.85 22.90
N PHE A 791 11.86 -15.58 22.80
CA PHE A 791 11.22 -14.62 21.91
C PHE A 791 12.03 -14.39 20.63
N GLY A 792 13.11 -15.10 20.41
CA GLY A 792 13.95 -14.90 19.24
C GLY A 792 14.72 -13.58 19.28
N THR A 793 15.65 -13.44 18.35
CA THR A 793 16.46 -12.23 18.21
C THR A 793 15.87 -11.22 17.22
N GLY A 794 14.94 -11.65 16.36
CA GLY A 794 14.41 -10.82 15.29
C GLY A 794 15.39 -10.56 14.13
N THR A 795 16.59 -11.14 14.19
CA THR A 795 17.65 -10.98 13.18
C THR A 795 18.37 -12.31 12.95
N LEU A 796 18.93 -12.48 11.77
CA LEU A 796 19.77 -13.62 11.43
C LEU A 796 21.22 -13.45 11.91
N GLN A 797 21.58 -12.27 12.42
CA GLN A 797 22.92 -12.03 12.94
C GLN A 797 23.21 -12.96 14.13
N GLY A 798 24.34 -13.66 14.05
CA GLY A 798 24.74 -14.63 15.07
C GLY A 798 23.91 -15.91 15.10
N ALA A 799 23.05 -16.15 14.10
CA ALA A 799 22.32 -17.41 13.98
C ALA A 799 23.29 -18.59 13.85
N PRO A 800 23.01 -19.73 14.50
CA PRO A 800 23.85 -20.92 14.36
C PRO A 800 23.84 -21.39 12.90
N PHE A 801 24.95 -21.96 12.43
CA PHE A 801 25.14 -22.51 11.07
C PHE A 801 25.11 -21.49 9.91
N LEU A 802 24.58 -20.28 10.10
CA LEU A 802 24.59 -19.26 9.06
C LEU A 802 26.01 -18.75 8.78
N LYS A 803 26.42 -18.76 7.51
CA LYS A 803 27.72 -18.20 7.10
C LYS A 803 27.63 -16.69 7.09
N ALA A 804 28.67 -16.01 7.59
CA ALA A 804 28.72 -14.54 7.59
C ALA A 804 28.58 -13.92 6.18
N ALA A 805 29.08 -14.62 5.14
CA ALA A 805 28.95 -14.19 3.75
C ALA A 805 27.50 -14.18 3.25
N ASP A 806 26.61 -14.99 3.82
CA ASP A 806 25.23 -15.17 3.37
C ASP A 806 24.27 -14.16 4.03
N LEU A 807 24.69 -13.50 5.11
CA LEU A 807 23.84 -12.60 5.91
C LEU A 807 23.23 -11.46 5.06
N HIS A 808 23.98 -10.97 4.07
CA HIS A 808 23.56 -9.88 3.19
C HIS A 808 22.29 -10.15 2.37
N VAL A 809 21.92 -11.43 2.20
CA VAL A 809 20.69 -11.85 1.52
C VAL A 809 19.46 -11.41 2.30
N PHE A 810 19.56 -11.41 3.62
CA PHE A 810 18.43 -11.23 4.53
C PHE A 810 18.42 -9.86 5.22
N HIS A 811 19.20 -8.91 4.71
CA HIS A 811 19.14 -7.54 5.22
C HIS A 811 17.82 -6.88 4.81
N CYS A 812 17.18 -6.24 5.78
CA CYS A 812 15.93 -5.49 5.64
C CYS A 812 16.14 -3.99 5.97
N GLN A 813 15.13 -3.17 5.71
CA GLN A 813 15.16 -1.74 6.06
C GLN A 813 15.38 -1.46 7.55
N GLY A 814 14.98 -2.37 8.45
CA GLY A 814 15.18 -2.24 9.90
C GLY A 814 16.42 -2.94 10.47
N SER A 815 17.32 -3.47 9.62
CA SER A 815 18.50 -4.21 10.09
C SER A 815 19.53 -3.26 10.72
N THR A 816 20.04 -3.58 11.91
CA THR A 816 21.06 -2.77 12.59
C THR A 816 22.47 -3.24 12.23
N GLY A 817 23.39 -2.31 11.94
CA GLY A 817 24.81 -2.60 11.73
C GLY A 817 25.29 -2.49 10.27
N GLU A 818 26.41 -3.16 9.96
CA GLU A 818 26.99 -3.16 8.61
C GLU A 818 26.08 -3.93 7.63
N GLY A 819 25.55 -3.22 6.62
CA GLY A 819 24.76 -3.82 5.53
C GLY A 819 23.26 -3.51 5.53
N GLU A 820 22.78 -2.58 6.37
CA GLU A 820 21.40 -2.05 6.34
C GLU A 820 20.93 -1.69 4.92
N VAL A 821 19.70 -2.11 4.56
CA VAL A 821 19.09 -1.73 3.28
C VAL A 821 18.38 -0.39 3.45
N ASP A 822 19.12 0.69 3.25
CA ASP A 822 18.62 2.06 3.42
C ASP A 822 17.88 2.60 2.18
N ALA A 823 17.42 3.85 2.26
CA ALA A 823 16.78 4.56 1.14
C ALA A 823 17.71 4.67 -0.09
N THR A 824 19.04 4.77 0.11
CA THR A 824 20.03 4.82 -0.97
C THR A 824 20.03 3.52 -1.79
N CYS A 825 19.96 2.38 -1.11
CA CYS A 825 19.88 1.06 -1.75
C CYS A 825 18.62 0.93 -2.62
N GLN A 826 17.47 1.37 -2.10
CA GLN A 826 16.22 1.39 -2.85
C GLN A 826 16.26 2.38 -4.03
N ILE A 827 16.86 3.57 -3.89
CA ILE A 827 17.08 4.49 -5.02
C ILE A 827 17.91 3.84 -6.13
N HIS A 828 18.97 3.10 -5.77
CA HIS A 828 19.77 2.38 -6.78
C HIS A 828 19.00 1.24 -7.45
N MET A 829 18.14 0.53 -6.72
CA MET A 829 17.23 -0.48 -7.29
C MET A 829 16.23 0.18 -8.27
N MET A 830 15.57 1.25 -7.83
CA MET A 830 14.65 2.03 -8.67
C MET A 830 15.36 2.55 -9.92
N ALA A 831 16.59 3.06 -9.80
CA ALA A 831 17.36 3.60 -10.93
C ALA A 831 17.74 2.53 -11.95
N ALA A 832 17.98 1.29 -11.50
CA ALA A 832 18.22 0.16 -12.38
C ALA A 832 16.94 -0.26 -13.15
N ALA A 833 15.76 -0.15 -12.53
CA ALA A 833 14.49 -0.53 -13.13
C ALA A 833 13.83 0.58 -13.98
N GLN A 834 14.03 1.87 -13.63
CA GLN A 834 13.36 3.03 -14.26
C GLN A 834 13.46 3.09 -15.79
N PRO A 835 14.60 2.82 -16.45
CA PRO A 835 14.68 2.83 -17.91
C PRO A 835 13.88 1.71 -18.58
N PHE A 836 13.23 0.84 -17.82
CA PHE A 836 12.39 -0.24 -18.31
C PHE A 836 10.92 -0.04 -17.95
N VAL A 837 10.52 1.13 -17.45
CA VAL A 837 9.13 1.44 -17.10
C VAL A 837 8.65 2.61 -17.95
N SER A 838 7.54 2.43 -18.67
CA SER A 838 6.98 3.51 -19.50
C SER A 838 6.41 4.66 -18.66
N GLY A 839 5.75 4.35 -17.54
CA GLY A 839 5.33 5.29 -16.50
C GLY A 839 6.41 5.53 -15.43
N GLY A 840 6.00 5.80 -14.20
CA GLY A 840 6.86 6.01 -13.04
C GLY A 840 7.07 4.76 -12.17
N ILE A 841 7.92 4.92 -11.16
CA ILE A 841 8.05 3.97 -10.05
C ILE A 841 7.50 4.67 -8.81
N GLY A 842 6.36 4.17 -8.35
CA GLY A 842 5.67 4.65 -7.18
C GLY A 842 6.16 4.02 -5.89
N GLY A 843 5.97 4.75 -4.78
CA GLY A 843 6.29 4.27 -3.44
C GLY A 843 7.15 5.23 -2.62
N ALA A 844 6.95 5.20 -1.31
CA ALA A 844 7.73 6.02 -0.38
C ALA A 844 9.01 5.30 0.06
N LEU A 845 10.12 6.03 0.06
CA LEU A 845 11.40 5.60 0.60
C LEU A 845 11.41 5.89 2.10
N ARG A 846 11.60 4.85 2.93
CA ARG A 846 11.61 5.02 4.39
C ARG A 846 12.91 5.65 4.86
N LEU A 847 12.79 6.57 5.80
CA LEU A 847 13.88 7.23 6.49
C LEU A 847 13.81 6.94 7.99
N PRO A 848 14.95 6.63 8.62
CA PRO A 848 14.97 6.39 10.05
C PRO A 848 14.59 7.65 10.82
N ALA A 849 14.05 7.50 12.03
CA ALA A 849 13.64 8.62 12.88
C ALA A 849 14.76 9.66 13.13
N LYS A 850 16.04 9.24 13.10
CA LYS A 850 17.23 10.08 13.27
C LYS A 850 17.65 10.88 12.03
N ALA A 851 17.01 10.65 10.88
CA ALA A 851 17.35 11.34 9.64
C ALA A 851 17.17 12.86 9.79
N ALA A 852 18.06 13.62 9.17
CA ALA A 852 18.04 15.08 9.12
C ALA A 852 17.43 15.57 7.80
N ALA A 853 17.04 16.85 7.76
CA ALA A 853 16.55 17.47 6.52
C ALA A 853 17.60 17.46 5.40
N SER A 854 18.90 17.49 5.72
CA SER A 854 19.98 17.32 4.73
C SER A 854 19.94 15.97 4.03
N ASP A 855 19.54 14.91 4.72
CA ASP A 855 19.47 13.56 4.15
C ASP A 855 18.37 13.52 3.07
N CYS A 856 17.23 14.19 3.30
CA CYS A 856 16.17 14.33 2.30
C CYS A 856 16.68 15.02 1.02
N LEU A 857 17.47 16.08 1.18
CA LEU A 857 18.07 16.84 0.08
C LEU A 857 19.06 15.98 -0.73
N ASP A 858 19.91 15.23 -0.04
CA ASP A 858 20.92 14.37 -0.66
C ASP A 858 20.26 13.23 -1.44
N LEU A 859 19.21 12.61 -0.89
CA LEU A 859 18.44 11.56 -1.57
C LEU A 859 17.69 12.07 -2.80
N GLN A 860 17.09 13.27 -2.73
CA GLN A 860 16.47 13.91 -3.91
C GLN A 860 17.50 14.20 -5.01
N THR A 861 18.67 14.70 -4.62
CA THR A 861 19.77 14.98 -5.56
C THR A 861 20.31 13.70 -6.18
N LEU A 862 20.48 12.65 -5.38
CA LEU A 862 20.89 11.33 -5.86
C LEU A 862 19.87 10.78 -6.87
N ALA A 863 18.59 10.76 -6.52
CA ALA A 863 17.52 10.28 -7.39
C ALA A 863 17.50 10.99 -8.76
N TRP A 864 17.59 12.33 -8.75
CA TRP A 864 17.71 13.12 -9.97
C TRP A 864 18.93 12.72 -10.80
N SER A 865 20.11 12.64 -10.17
CA SER A 865 21.37 12.32 -10.86
C SER A 865 21.40 10.93 -11.50
N LEU A 866 20.53 10.03 -11.03
CA LEU A 866 20.39 8.66 -11.54
C LEU A 866 19.29 8.50 -12.58
N GLY A 867 18.62 9.59 -12.99
CA GLY A 867 17.58 9.56 -14.01
C GLY A 867 16.27 8.95 -13.54
N LEU A 868 15.97 9.01 -12.24
CA LEU A 868 14.62 8.69 -11.74
C LEU A 868 13.60 9.72 -12.24
N LYS A 869 12.34 9.30 -12.37
CA LYS A 869 11.23 10.20 -12.75
C LYS A 869 10.65 10.95 -11.54
N GLY A 870 10.78 10.38 -10.35
CA GLY A 870 10.41 11.04 -9.09
C GLY A 870 10.66 10.14 -7.89
N ILE A 871 10.58 10.73 -6.70
CA ILE A 871 10.66 10.03 -5.41
C ILE A 871 9.74 10.67 -4.36
N SER A 872 9.30 9.85 -3.41
CA SER A 872 8.66 10.30 -2.18
C SER A 872 9.43 9.75 -0.99
N LEU A 873 9.56 10.52 0.09
CA LEU A 873 10.29 10.13 1.30
C LEU A 873 9.30 10.05 2.46
N SER A 874 9.40 9.02 3.30
CA SER A 874 8.55 8.83 4.48
C SER A 874 9.42 8.59 5.71
N ARG A 875 9.24 9.38 6.77
CA ARG A 875 10.08 9.29 7.99
C ARG A 875 9.30 8.69 9.16
N ASP A 876 9.90 7.73 9.85
CA ASP A 876 9.23 6.91 10.88
C ASP A 876 8.56 7.71 12.02
N SER A 877 9.10 8.89 12.39
CA SER A 877 8.52 9.75 13.43
C SER A 877 7.78 10.99 12.91
N SER A 878 7.66 11.16 11.59
CA SER A 878 6.63 12.04 11.02
C SER A 878 5.39 11.18 10.79
N GLN A 879 4.58 10.96 11.83
CA GLN A 879 3.31 10.25 11.73
C GLN A 879 2.33 11.00 10.82
N GLN A 880 2.50 10.87 9.51
CA GLN A 880 1.60 11.35 8.46
C GLN A 880 1.49 10.40 7.26
N ASP A 881 2.22 9.28 7.23
CA ASP A 881 2.06 8.26 6.18
C ASP A 881 0.77 7.46 6.44
N PRO A 882 -0.30 7.63 5.65
CA PRO A 882 -1.59 6.98 5.90
C PRO A 882 -1.54 5.48 5.63
N ALA A 883 -0.61 5.02 4.79
CA ALA A 883 -0.45 3.60 4.46
C ALA A 883 0.31 2.88 5.59
N LEU A 884 1.31 3.52 6.18
CA LEU A 884 1.97 3.00 7.37
C LEU A 884 1.11 3.19 8.62
N ALA A 885 0.39 4.30 8.76
CA ALA A 885 -0.56 4.53 9.85
C ALA A 885 -1.74 3.57 9.82
N ALA A 886 -2.21 3.09 8.66
CA ALA A 886 -3.24 2.05 8.59
C ALA A 886 -2.70 0.66 8.99
N VAL A 887 -1.44 0.35 8.62
CA VAL A 887 -0.78 -0.91 9.01
C VAL A 887 -0.33 -0.89 10.46
N LEU A 888 0.08 0.28 10.96
CA LEU A 888 0.37 0.54 12.36
C LEU A 888 -0.89 0.73 13.19
N GLU A 889 -2.00 1.27 12.68
CA GLU A 889 -3.30 1.25 13.38
C GLU A 889 -3.79 -0.19 13.46
N GLU A 890 -3.71 -0.99 12.39
CA GLU A 890 -4.02 -2.44 12.44
C GLU A 890 -3.09 -3.19 13.43
N ALA A 891 -1.80 -2.83 13.50
CA ALA A 891 -0.85 -3.45 14.42
C ALA A 891 -0.95 -2.90 15.86
N GLU A 892 -1.17 -1.61 16.07
CA GLU A 892 -1.37 -0.93 17.35
C GLU A 892 -2.74 -1.27 17.92
N GLU A 893 -3.79 -1.47 17.11
CA GLU A 893 -5.07 -2.05 17.55
C GLU A 893 -4.89 -3.48 18.06
N SER A 894 -3.94 -4.23 17.49
CA SER A 894 -3.56 -5.57 17.98
C SER A 894 -2.59 -5.54 19.18
N LEU A 895 -1.94 -4.39 19.44
CA LEU A 895 -0.93 -4.19 20.49
C LEU A 895 -1.39 -3.21 21.60
N ALA A 896 -2.59 -2.65 21.49
CA ALA A 896 -3.15 -1.71 22.46
C ALA A 896 -3.46 -2.47 23.75
N LEU A 897 -2.51 -2.43 24.68
CA LEU A 897 -2.75 -2.85 26.05
C LEU A 897 -3.97 -2.10 26.57
N PRO A 898 -4.93 -2.79 27.22
CA PRO A 898 -6.04 -2.11 27.85
C PRO A 898 -5.47 -1.07 28.80
N ASN A 899 -5.97 0.18 28.70
CA ASN A 899 -5.62 1.26 29.60
C ASN A 899 -5.61 0.71 31.05
N PRO A 900 -4.53 0.86 31.82
CA PRO A 900 -4.38 0.23 33.13
C PRO A 900 -5.50 0.62 34.09
N ALA A 901 -6.16 1.77 33.89
CA ALA A 901 -7.36 2.15 34.62
C ALA A 901 -8.57 1.23 34.30
N THR A 902 -8.74 0.83 33.04
CA THR A 902 -9.81 -0.06 32.57
C THR A 902 -9.52 -1.53 32.90
N ALA A 903 -8.25 -1.95 32.84
CA ALA A 903 -7.83 -3.28 33.29
C ALA A 903 -7.99 -3.45 34.81
N ALA A 904 -7.63 -2.42 35.60
CA ALA A 904 -7.87 -2.40 37.03
C ALA A 904 -9.37 -2.42 37.38
N GLN A 905 -10.21 -1.66 36.66
CA GLN A 905 -11.68 -1.69 36.85
C GLN A 905 -12.30 -3.03 36.44
N SER A 906 -11.81 -3.67 35.36
CA SER A 906 -12.27 -4.99 34.92
C SER A 906 -11.90 -6.10 35.91
N LEU A 907 -10.72 -6.02 36.55
CA LEU A 907 -10.28 -6.97 37.57
C LEU A 907 -11.00 -6.75 38.90
N LEU A 908 -11.23 -5.49 39.30
CA LEU A 908 -12.01 -5.14 40.49
C LEU A 908 -13.50 -5.51 40.34
N GLY A 909 -14.08 -5.38 39.14
CA GLY A 909 -15.47 -5.73 38.87
C GLY A 909 -15.78 -7.23 38.86
N ARG A 910 -14.78 -8.10 38.61
CA ARG A 910 -14.94 -9.57 38.61
C ARG A 910 -14.85 -10.19 40.01
N ASN A 911 -14.14 -9.56 40.95
CA ASN A 911 -13.95 -10.11 42.30
C ASN A 911 -15.01 -9.67 43.33
N PHE A 912 -15.93 -8.76 42.99
CA PHE A 912 -16.99 -8.29 43.89
C PHE A 912 -18.40 -8.82 43.58
N ARG A 913 -18.50 -9.86 42.73
CA ARG A 913 -19.76 -10.62 42.54
C ARG A 913 -19.63 -12.03 43.11
N THR A 914 -19.31 -12.14 44.40
CA THR A 914 -19.59 -13.32 45.24
C THR A 914 -19.38 -12.96 46.71
N THR A 915 -20.30 -12.15 47.23
CA THR A 915 -20.82 -12.22 48.60
C THR A 915 -22.21 -11.63 48.58
#